data_AF-A0A1Q7KKY6-F1
#
_entry.id   AF-A0A1Q7KKY6-F1
#
_cell.length_a   1.000
_cell.length_b   1.000
_cell.length_c   1.000
_cell.angle_alpha   90.00
_cell.angle_beta   90.00
_cell.angle_gamma   90.00
#
_symmetry.space_group_name_H-M   'P 1'
#
loop_
_entity.id
_entity.type
_entity.pdbx_description
1 polymer ?
#
loop_
_entity_poly.entity_id
_entity_poly.type
_entity_poly.pdbx_seq_one_letter_code
_entity_poly.pdbx_strand_id
1 'polypeptide(L)'
;MFWRILRRLLFAHRARLTLVLLALGAGAAVTAALLNLETDAEHRLTTEFRSFGANIIITPRNTTAPALSAATLDESVYERLAAQQEAERSRSSALLYVIAEARAPASPEWVPLVIAGHKGDPLIAAEFATLESSPGYGTNCISGTKVAAQLGVRAGDPLLLRNRAVEQTCRISSVIRSGGQEDNQIFVPLDTAQRLASLPQRVSLILAGYYGAPEALQKHIADLAQRIPEADVRGIRQFTEAEAKLYTKIRSLLLATVALILLLTGLCVLAAMAGVAMERERDVGTMKALGGPWGSLLARLAAVFGGSGAAWPAWGGDWRRCGNRAFDLAREDSLRRSSATAPDCVSCSHRPDGACRHCRRISPAEAGRCSSGRDSSRCFVSGQVIVDSLVKQYGALRALDGLTVSINGGEWIALMGPSGSGKTTLINILGGLDAPTSGYVLVDGVEVSRLSEAELDRYRAEKVGFVFQQFHLVPYLTALENVMLAQYFHSVTDERQAAEALCRVGLGDRLAHLPAQLSGGEQQRVAIARALINEPKLILADEPTGNLDEANEEIIMRIFRQLHRAGHAILMVTHDPAIARQADRRIELAHGRLAQDTATSTDDEVRFDHLLEQIWICGEEGTSTRVDLIRARGESDPARTLGRLVDLRLVEMRSSEVQLTDRGSRRARDVVRRHRLAERLFRDTFSIEDPEAHNQACKFEHIISPELDQRICTFLGHPKTCPHGNPIPPGDCCPNGKNP
;
A
#
# COMPACT_ATOMS: atom_id res chain seq x y z
N MET A 1 -4.19 27.36 5.28
CA MET A 1 -3.39 26.19 4.85
C MET A 1 -4.13 24.86 5.05
N PHE A 2 -4.49 24.46 6.28
CA PHE A 2 -5.14 23.18 6.60
C PHE A 2 -6.32 22.79 5.69
N TRP A 3 -7.30 23.67 5.49
CA TRP A 3 -8.45 23.40 4.59
C TRP A 3 -8.08 23.29 3.11
N ARG A 4 -7.03 23.96 2.64
CA ARG A 4 -6.50 23.81 1.26
C ARG A 4 -5.79 22.47 1.09
N ILE A 5 -4.97 22.09 2.07
CA ILE A 5 -4.28 20.79 2.11
C ILE A 5 -5.30 19.66 2.18
N LEU A 6 -6.27 19.74 3.09
CA LEU A 6 -7.34 18.77 3.25
C LEU A 6 -8.18 18.63 1.96
N ARG A 7 -8.54 19.75 1.33
CA ARG A 7 -9.26 19.74 0.06
C ARG A 7 -8.41 19.10 -1.06
N ARG A 8 -7.11 19.40 -1.16
CA ARG A 8 -6.23 18.77 -2.16
C ARG A 8 -5.99 17.29 -1.87
N LEU A 9 -5.86 16.88 -0.62
CA LEU A 9 -5.79 15.48 -0.19
C LEU A 9 -7.04 14.69 -0.58
N LEU A 10 -8.22 15.25 -0.31
CA LEU A 10 -9.50 14.65 -0.68
C LEU A 10 -9.70 14.60 -2.21
N PHE A 11 -9.16 15.58 -2.94
CA PHE A 11 -9.22 15.62 -4.40
C PHE A 11 -8.17 14.73 -5.09
N ALA A 12 -6.97 14.59 -4.54
CA ALA A 12 -5.86 13.81 -5.10
C ALA A 12 -6.21 12.32 -5.21
N HIS A 13 -7.01 11.81 -4.27
CA HIS A 13 -7.46 10.42 -4.27
C HIS A 13 -8.83 10.22 -4.93
N ARG A 14 -9.41 11.24 -5.58
CA ARG A 14 -10.73 11.13 -6.22
C ARG A 14 -10.80 9.95 -7.16
N ALA A 15 -9.80 9.77 -8.03
CA ALA A 15 -9.78 8.67 -8.99
C ALA A 15 -9.80 7.29 -8.32
N ARG A 16 -9.09 7.09 -7.20
CA ARG A 16 -9.08 5.82 -6.47
C ARG A 16 -10.38 5.63 -5.68
N LEU A 17 -10.93 6.68 -5.09
CA LEU A 17 -12.21 6.64 -4.39
C LEU A 17 -13.37 6.36 -5.37
N THR A 18 -13.40 7.00 -6.54
CA THR A 18 -14.39 6.69 -7.58
C THR A 18 -14.21 5.28 -8.11
N LEU A 19 -12.98 4.76 -8.24
CA LEU A 19 -12.74 3.40 -8.68
C LEU A 19 -13.25 2.36 -7.66
N VAL A 20 -13.04 2.60 -6.36
CA VAL A 20 -13.61 1.77 -5.28
C VAL A 20 -15.13 1.83 -5.27
N LEU A 21 -15.72 3.03 -5.40
CA LEU A 21 -17.18 3.20 -5.46
C LEU A 21 -17.79 2.57 -6.72
N LEU A 22 -17.12 2.65 -7.87
CA LEU A 22 -17.53 1.99 -9.11
C LEU A 22 -17.44 0.47 -8.97
N ALA A 23 -16.36 -0.06 -8.38
CA ALA A 23 -16.21 -1.50 -8.17
C ALA A 23 -17.29 -2.06 -7.23
N LEU A 24 -17.58 -1.35 -6.13
CA LEU A 24 -18.67 -1.70 -5.21
C LEU A 24 -20.04 -1.60 -5.87
N GLY A 25 -20.29 -0.52 -6.64
CA GLY A 25 -21.54 -0.31 -7.36
C GLY A 25 -21.79 -1.37 -8.43
N ALA A 26 -20.77 -1.69 -9.23
CA ALA A 26 -20.85 -2.75 -10.25
C ALA A 26 -21.04 -4.13 -9.60
N GLY A 27 -20.30 -4.43 -8.53
CA GLY A 27 -20.46 -5.68 -7.77
C GLY A 27 -21.88 -5.85 -7.22
N ALA A 28 -22.44 -4.80 -6.60
CA ALA A 28 -23.80 -4.80 -6.08
C ALA A 28 -24.85 -4.96 -7.18
N ALA A 29 -24.71 -4.24 -8.30
CA ALA A 29 -25.64 -4.30 -9.42
C ALA A 29 -25.67 -5.69 -10.08
N VAL A 30 -24.50 -6.29 -10.32
CA VAL A 30 -24.42 -7.65 -10.90
C VAL A 30 -24.98 -8.69 -9.92
N THR A 31 -24.68 -8.56 -8.64
CA THR A 31 -25.23 -9.48 -7.61
C THR A 31 -26.75 -9.38 -7.54
N ALA A 32 -27.31 -8.15 -7.55
CA ALA A 32 -28.75 -7.94 -7.57
C ALA A 32 -29.40 -8.51 -8.84
N ALA A 33 -28.77 -8.33 -10.01
CA ALA A 33 -29.26 -8.89 -11.27
C ALA A 33 -29.25 -10.43 -11.26
N LEU A 34 -28.21 -11.06 -10.72
CA LEU A 34 -28.11 -12.52 -10.60
C LEU A 34 -29.15 -13.10 -9.64
N LEU A 35 -29.37 -12.44 -8.50
CA LEU A 35 -30.42 -12.86 -7.55
C LEU A 35 -31.82 -12.72 -8.16
N ASN A 36 -32.07 -11.66 -8.94
CA ASN A 36 -33.35 -11.49 -9.62
C ASN A 36 -33.57 -12.53 -10.73
N LEU A 37 -32.49 -12.92 -11.44
CA LEU A 37 -32.52 -14.02 -12.40
C LEU A 37 -32.81 -15.37 -11.73
N GLU A 38 -32.28 -15.62 -10.52
CA GLU A 38 -32.58 -16.83 -9.75
C GLU A 38 -34.08 -16.93 -9.46
N THR A 39 -34.70 -15.83 -9.02
CA THR A 39 -36.15 -15.79 -8.74
C THR A 39 -37.01 -15.94 -9.99
N ASP A 40 -36.62 -15.35 -11.13
CA ASP A 40 -37.36 -15.48 -12.39
C ASP A 40 -37.23 -16.89 -12.99
N ALA A 41 -36.04 -17.49 -12.89
CA ALA A 41 -35.81 -18.86 -13.33
C ALA A 41 -36.64 -19.87 -12.52
N GLU A 42 -36.73 -19.68 -11.20
CA GLU A 42 -37.58 -20.51 -10.32
C GLU A 42 -39.06 -20.41 -10.70
N HIS A 43 -39.55 -19.19 -10.96
CA HIS A 43 -40.94 -19.00 -11.41
C HIS A 43 -41.20 -19.63 -12.78
N ARG A 44 -40.33 -19.42 -13.77
CA ARG A 44 -40.53 -19.96 -15.12
C ARG A 44 -40.48 -21.48 -15.17
N LEU A 45 -39.49 -22.10 -14.52
CA LEU A 45 -39.36 -23.55 -14.46
C LEU A 45 -40.58 -24.17 -13.77
N THR A 46 -41.03 -23.62 -12.64
CA THR A 46 -42.22 -24.14 -11.95
C THR A 46 -43.50 -23.95 -12.76
N THR A 47 -43.61 -22.93 -13.62
CA THR A 47 -44.77 -22.74 -14.50
C THR A 47 -44.74 -23.62 -15.74
N GLU A 48 -43.60 -23.79 -16.40
CA GLU A 48 -43.50 -24.62 -17.61
C GLU A 48 -43.61 -26.11 -17.29
N PHE A 49 -43.05 -26.57 -16.16
CA PHE A 49 -43.18 -27.97 -15.74
C PHE A 49 -44.61 -28.35 -15.31
N ARG A 50 -45.46 -27.39 -14.96
CA ARG A 50 -46.89 -27.60 -14.66
C ARG A 50 -47.73 -27.92 -15.90
N SER A 51 -47.17 -27.80 -17.11
CA SER A 51 -47.88 -28.09 -18.37
C SER A 51 -47.74 -29.55 -18.84
N PHE A 52 -46.91 -30.37 -18.20
CA PHE A 52 -46.69 -31.77 -18.57
C PHE A 52 -47.75 -32.72 -17.99
N GLY A 53 -48.90 -32.83 -18.67
CA GLY A 53 -49.82 -33.99 -18.57
C GLY A 53 -50.26 -34.45 -17.16
N ALA A 54 -50.66 -35.72 -17.04
CA ALA A 54 -50.95 -36.37 -15.76
C ALA A 54 -49.66 -36.54 -14.93
N ASN A 55 -49.74 -36.25 -13.62
CA ASN A 55 -48.65 -36.48 -12.67
C ASN A 55 -49.01 -37.49 -11.57
N ILE A 56 -50.24 -38.01 -11.57
CA ILE A 56 -50.79 -38.99 -10.62
C ILE A 56 -51.43 -40.15 -11.40
N ILE A 57 -51.18 -41.37 -10.94
CA ILE A 57 -51.73 -42.62 -11.44
C ILE A 57 -52.50 -43.30 -10.31
N ILE A 58 -53.76 -43.67 -10.57
CA ILE A 58 -54.65 -44.34 -9.61
C ILE A 58 -55.04 -45.70 -10.18
N THR A 59 -54.52 -46.78 -9.60
CA THR A 59 -54.74 -48.17 -10.04
C THR A 59 -55.48 -48.97 -8.97
N PRO A 60 -56.19 -50.05 -9.30
CA PRO A 60 -56.77 -50.94 -8.29
C PRO A 60 -55.67 -51.52 -7.39
N ARG A 61 -55.93 -51.62 -6.08
CA ARG A 61 -55.00 -52.32 -5.18
C ARG A 61 -54.97 -53.81 -5.51
N ASN A 62 -53.78 -54.38 -5.63
CA ASN A 62 -53.57 -55.78 -5.95
C ASN A 62 -54.30 -56.68 -4.93
N THR A 63 -55.45 -57.25 -5.31
CA THR A 63 -56.05 -58.38 -4.60
C THR A 63 -55.57 -59.66 -5.24
N THR A 64 -55.17 -60.66 -4.46
CA THR A 64 -54.66 -61.98 -4.88
C THR A 64 -55.70 -62.87 -5.61
N ALA A 65 -56.71 -62.29 -6.25
CA ALA A 65 -57.84 -62.99 -6.87
C ALA A 65 -57.68 -63.06 -8.42
N PRO A 66 -57.90 -64.24 -9.04
CA PRO A 66 -57.68 -64.47 -10.48
C PRO A 66 -58.82 -63.97 -11.39
N ALA A 67 -59.67 -63.03 -10.95
CA ALA A 67 -60.81 -62.54 -11.73
C ALA A 67 -60.49 -61.21 -12.45
N LEU A 68 -60.96 -61.03 -13.70
CA LEU A 68 -60.87 -59.76 -14.45
C LEU A 68 -61.49 -58.56 -13.69
N SER A 69 -62.44 -58.82 -12.77
CA SER A 69 -63.00 -57.81 -11.87
C SER A 69 -62.00 -57.31 -10.82
N ALA A 70 -61.02 -58.13 -10.40
CA ALA A 70 -59.98 -57.74 -9.45
C ALA A 70 -58.95 -56.75 -10.03
N ALA A 71 -58.87 -56.65 -11.36
CA ALA A 71 -57.93 -55.79 -12.08
C ALA A 71 -58.55 -54.45 -12.54
N THR A 72 -59.73 -54.08 -12.02
CA THR A 72 -60.45 -52.85 -12.37
C THR A 72 -60.94 -52.11 -11.12
N LEU A 73 -61.22 -50.82 -11.25
CA LEU A 73 -61.86 -49.95 -10.27
C LEU A 73 -63.32 -49.70 -10.67
N ASP A 74 -64.13 -49.31 -9.69
CA ASP A 74 -65.51 -48.86 -9.92
C ASP A 74 -65.49 -47.45 -10.53
N GLU A 75 -66.33 -47.22 -11.55
CA GLU A 75 -66.42 -45.92 -12.23
C GLU A 75 -66.85 -44.78 -11.28
N SER A 76 -67.58 -45.08 -10.20
CA SER A 76 -67.94 -44.10 -9.17
C SER A 76 -66.73 -43.45 -8.49
N VAL A 77 -65.56 -44.10 -8.49
CA VAL A 77 -64.30 -43.51 -8.01
C VAL A 77 -63.90 -42.32 -8.89
N TYR A 78 -64.02 -42.47 -10.22
CA TYR A 78 -63.77 -41.38 -11.16
C TYR A 78 -64.82 -40.27 -11.01
N GLU A 79 -66.10 -40.61 -10.84
CA GLU A 79 -67.16 -39.59 -10.72
C GLU A 79 -66.99 -38.72 -9.46
N ARG A 80 -66.57 -39.32 -8.34
CA ARG A 80 -66.22 -38.58 -7.12
C ARG A 80 -65.07 -37.60 -7.35
N LEU A 81 -64.04 -38.01 -8.09
CA LEU A 81 -62.89 -37.16 -8.42
C LEU A 81 -63.27 -36.06 -9.42
N ALA A 82 -64.05 -36.42 -10.44
CA ALA A 82 -64.53 -35.50 -11.48
C ALA A 82 -65.36 -34.35 -10.89
N ALA A 83 -66.20 -34.65 -9.90
CA ALA A 83 -67.01 -33.65 -9.21
C ALA A 83 -66.19 -32.62 -8.40
N GLN A 84 -64.92 -32.90 -8.10
CA GLN A 84 -64.05 -32.04 -7.29
C GLN A 84 -62.92 -31.37 -8.09
N GLN A 85 -62.86 -31.57 -9.41
CA GLN A 85 -61.78 -31.09 -10.29
C GLN A 85 -61.53 -29.58 -10.20
N GLU A 86 -62.59 -28.76 -10.22
CA GLU A 86 -62.46 -27.29 -10.15
C GLU A 86 -61.99 -26.81 -8.77
N ALA A 87 -62.44 -27.45 -7.70
CA ALA A 87 -62.08 -27.10 -6.33
C ALA A 87 -60.64 -27.50 -5.98
N GLU A 88 -60.16 -28.61 -6.54
CA GLU A 88 -58.87 -29.21 -6.19
C GLU A 88 -57.74 -28.85 -7.16
N ARG A 89 -58.00 -27.97 -8.14
CA ARG A 89 -57.05 -27.64 -9.23
C ARG A 89 -56.48 -28.92 -9.84
N SER A 90 -57.36 -29.89 -10.08
CA SER A 90 -57.01 -31.19 -10.61
C SER A 90 -57.85 -31.51 -11.83
N ARG A 91 -57.28 -32.26 -12.78
CA ARG A 91 -58.00 -32.82 -13.92
C ARG A 91 -57.78 -34.31 -13.93
N SER A 92 -58.82 -35.10 -14.12
CA SER A 92 -58.72 -36.55 -14.17
C SER A 92 -59.39 -37.12 -15.41
N SER A 93 -58.89 -38.25 -15.88
CA SER A 93 -59.48 -39.04 -16.96
C SER A 93 -59.45 -40.51 -16.57
N ALA A 94 -60.57 -41.18 -16.78
CA ALA A 94 -60.70 -42.62 -16.54
C ALA A 94 -60.43 -43.38 -17.84
N LEU A 95 -59.63 -44.44 -17.74
CA LEU A 95 -59.24 -45.31 -18.84
C LEU A 95 -59.61 -46.77 -18.55
N LEU A 96 -60.18 -47.44 -19.53
CA LEU A 96 -60.43 -48.88 -19.53
C LEU A 96 -59.73 -49.50 -20.74
N TYR A 97 -58.72 -50.32 -20.49
CA TYR A 97 -58.00 -51.00 -21.56
C TYR A 97 -58.64 -52.35 -21.86
N VAL A 98 -58.92 -52.59 -23.14
CA VAL A 98 -59.52 -53.82 -23.64
C VAL A 98 -58.67 -54.32 -24.80
N ILE A 99 -58.18 -55.56 -24.70
CA ILE A 99 -57.60 -56.25 -25.85
C ILE A 99 -58.75 -56.80 -26.67
N ALA A 100 -58.90 -56.32 -27.90
CA ALA A 100 -60.01 -56.63 -28.78
C ALA A 100 -59.53 -56.71 -30.23
N GLU A 101 -60.40 -57.15 -31.12
CA GLU A 101 -60.14 -57.19 -32.54
C GLU A 101 -60.87 -56.05 -33.24
N ALA A 102 -60.24 -55.44 -34.23
CA ALA A 102 -60.88 -54.43 -35.07
C ALA A 102 -60.80 -54.82 -36.55
N ARG A 103 -61.78 -54.36 -37.32
CA ARG A 103 -61.87 -54.63 -38.75
C ARG A 103 -62.53 -53.48 -39.49
N ALA A 104 -61.93 -53.08 -40.62
CA ALA A 104 -62.56 -52.18 -41.57
C ALA A 104 -63.66 -52.95 -42.34
N PRO A 105 -64.84 -52.36 -42.61
CA PRO A 105 -65.94 -53.06 -43.27
C PRO A 105 -65.59 -53.63 -44.66
N ALA A 106 -64.60 -53.04 -45.35
CA ALA A 106 -64.11 -53.50 -46.63
C ALA A 106 -63.04 -54.62 -46.55
N SER A 107 -62.55 -54.94 -45.35
CA SER A 107 -61.54 -55.98 -45.12
C SER A 107 -62.17 -57.24 -44.50
N PRO A 108 -61.81 -58.46 -44.95
CA PRO A 108 -62.29 -59.69 -44.33
C PRO A 108 -61.57 -60.03 -43.00
N GLU A 109 -60.39 -59.46 -42.74
CA GLU A 109 -59.48 -59.85 -41.65
C GLU A 109 -59.71 -59.05 -40.35
N TRP A 110 -59.69 -59.75 -39.20
CA TRP A 110 -59.75 -59.14 -37.87
C TRP A 110 -58.35 -58.95 -37.32
N VAL A 111 -58.02 -57.73 -36.88
CA VAL A 111 -56.69 -57.39 -36.35
C VAL A 111 -56.78 -57.21 -34.84
N PRO A 112 -56.00 -57.98 -34.03
CA PRO A 112 -55.95 -57.79 -32.60
C PRO A 112 -55.19 -56.50 -32.24
N LEU A 113 -55.76 -55.69 -31.37
CA LEU A 113 -55.19 -54.42 -30.92
C LEU A 113 -55.70 -54.03 -29.53
N VAL A 114 -55.12 -52.96 -28.98
CA VAL A 114 -55.56 -52.39 -27.70
C VAL A 114 -56.55 -51.27 -27.95
N ILE A 115 -57.73 -51.40 -27.34
CA ILE A 115 -58.77 -50.37 -27.31
C ILE A 115 -58.75 -49.71 -25.94
N ALA A 116 -58.57 -48.40 -25.92
CA ALA A 116 -58.60 -47.58 -24.72
C ALA A 116 -59.96 -46.86 -24.64
N GLY A 117 -60.85 -47.37 -23.78
CA GLY A 117 -62.06 -46.66 -23.39
C GLY A 117 -61.74 -45.46 -22.52
N HIS A 118 -62.29 -44.28 -22.81
CA HIS A 118 -62.03 -43.08 -22.01
C HIS A 118 -63.30 -42.33 -21.59
N LYS A 119 -63.28 -41.77 -20.39
CA LYS A 119 -64.26 -40.79 -19.91
C LYS A 119 -63.48 -39.59 -19.36
N GLY A 120 -63.74 -38.42 -19.93
CA GLY A 120 -62.86 -37.27 -19.84
C GLY A 120 -61.91 -37.18 -21.04
N ASP A 121 -60.88 -36.34 -20.95
CA ASP A 121 -59.91 -36.12 -22.02
C ASP A 121 -58.97 -37.34 -22.14
N PRO A 122 -58.94 -38.05 -23.29
CA PRO A 122 -58.10 -39.23 -23.48
C PRO A 122 -56.60 -38.90 -23.56
N LEU A 123 -56.26 -37.63 -23.81
CA LEU A 123 -54.91 -37.16 -24.08
C LEU A 123 -54.35 -36.30 -22.95
N ILE A 124 -54.89 -36.45 -21.74
CA ILE A 124 -54.27 -35.92 -20.51
C ILE A 124 -52.80 -36.36 -20.37
N ALA A 125 -52.38 -37.46 -21.02
CA ALA A 125 -50.98 -37.89 -21.07
C ALA A 125 -50.13 -37.18 -22.14
N ALA A 126 -50.73 -36.58 -23.18
CA ALA A 126 -50.01 -36.16 -24.39
C ALA A 126 -49.67 -34.66 -24.44
N GLU A 127 -50.52 -33.73 -24.00
CA GLU A 127 -50.20 -32.30 -23.88
C GLU A 127 -51.43 -31.56 -23.31
N PHE A 128 -51.29 -30.84 -22.19
CA PHE A 128 -52.44 -30.17 -21.53
C PHE A 128 -52.93 -28.90 -22.24
N ALA A 129 -52.47 -28.64 -23.46
CA ALA A 129 -52.90 -27.53 -24.28
C ALA A 129 -53.31 -28.07 -25.65
N THR A 130 -54.54 -27.74 -26.05
CA THR A 130 -55.12 -27.95 -27.39
C THR A 130 -55.62 -29.37 -27.71
N LEU A 131 -56.82 -29.66 -27.24
CA LEU A 131 -57.87 -30.20 -28.11
C LEU A 131 -59.18 -29.57 -27.64
N GLU A 132 -59.73 -28.69 -28.49
CA GLU A 132 -61.11 -28.21 -28.33
C GLU A 132 -62.02 -29.43 -28.22
N SER A 133 -62.87 -29.40 -27.19
CA SER A 133 -63.92 -30.38 -26.89
C SER A 133 -64.46 -31.04 -28.15
N SER A 134 -64.19 -32.34 -28.35
CA SER A 134 -64.87 -33.08 -29.40
C SER A 134 -66.34 -33.24 -28.99
N PRO A 135 -67.31 -32.80 -29.82
CA PRO A 135 -68.70 -32.73 -29.42
C PRO A 135 -69.37 -34.11 -29.49
N GLY A 136 -70.13 -34.44 -28.46
CA GLY A 136 -71.26 -35.37 -28.54
C GLY A 136 -70.97 -36.82 -28.14
N TYR A 137 -71.74 -37.29 -27.16
CA TYR A 137 -71.99 -38.72 -26.95
C TYR A 137 -72.47 -39.35 -28.27
N GLY A 138 -71.72 -40.33 -28.78
CA GLY A 138 -72.01 -41.03 -30.03
C GLY A 138 -70.96 -42.10 -30.30
N THR A 139 -71.16 -42.88 -31.37
CA THR A 139 -70.30 -43.98 -31.82
C THR A 139 -68.95 -43.53 -32.41
N ASN A 140 -68.42 -42.37 -32.02
CA ASN A 140 -67.19 -41.84 -32.60
C ASN A 140 -65.95 -42.35 -31.84
N CYS A 141 -64.87 -42.67 -32.56
CA CYS A 141 -63.61 -43.18 -32.01
C CYS A 141 -62.40 -42.47 -32.61
N ILE A 142 -61.27 -42.46 -31.91
CA ILE A 142 -60.01 -41.85 -32.37
C ILE A 142 -59.00 -42.97 -32.61
N SER A 143 -58.32 -42.97 -33.74
CA SER A 143 -57.33 -44.01 -34.07
C SER A 143 -55.90 -43.48 -33.98
N GLY A 144 -54.98 -44.24 -33.42
CA GLY A 144 -53.55 -43.96 -33.51
C GLY A 144 -53.04 -44.13 -34.95
N THR A 145 -52.05 -43.34 -35.35
CA THR A 145 -51.52 -43.37 -36.72
C THR A 145 -51.05 -44.76 -37.19
N LYS A 146 -50.44 -45.58 -36.33
CA LYS A 146 -49.98 -46.93 -36.71
C LYS A 146 -51.15 -47.89 -36.89
N VAL A 147 -52.17 -47.80 -36.04
CA VAL A 147 -53.39 -48.60 -36.15
C VAL A 147 -54.19 -48.23 -37.39
N ALA A 148 -54.35 -46.93 -37.66
CA ALA A 148 -55.02 -46.45 -38.86
C ALA A 148 -54.33 -46.95 -40.14
N ALA A 149 -52.99 -46.92 -40.16
CA ALA A 149 -52.21 -47.47 -41.27
C ALA A 149 -52.35 -49.00 -41.41
N GLN A 150 -52.35 -49.74 -40.29
CA GLN A 150 -52.48 -51.20 -40.30
C GLN A 150 -53.86 -51.67 -40.79
N LEU A 151 -54.92 -50.95 -40.42
CA LEU A 151 -56.30 -51.26 -40.82
C LEU A 151 -56.69 -50.64 -42.18
N GLY A 152 -55.85 -49.76 -42.75
CA GLY A 152 -56.12 -49.07 -44.01
C GLY A 152 -57.27 -48.05 -43.93
N VAL A 153 -57.52 -47.47 -42.76
CA VAL A 153 -58.68 -46.62 -42.47
C VAL A 153 -58.27 -45.16 -42.27
N ARG A 154 -59.19 -44.23 -42.55
CA ARG A 154 -59.02 -42.78 -42.40
C ARG A 154 -60.12 -42.19 -41.52
N ALA A 155 -59.96 -40.92 -41.14
CA ALA A 155 -61.03 -40.17 -40.48
C ALA A 155 -62.29 -40.15 -41.37
N GLY A 156 -63.44 -40.48 -40.77
CA GLY A 156 -64.74 -40.64 -41.42
C GLY A 156 -65.15 -42.11 -41.62
N ASP A 157 -64.21 -43.05 -41.62
CA ASP A 157 -64.50 -44.47 -41.91
C ASP A 157 -65.14 -45.18 -40.71
N PRO A 158 -66.12 -46.08 -40.94
CA PRO A 158 -66.64 -46.95 -39.89
C PRO A 158 -65.67 -48.09 -39.60
N LEU A 159 -65.65 -48.52 -38.34
CA LEU A 159 -64.80 -49.56 -37.82
C LEU A 159 -65.62 -50.51 -36.95
N LEU A 160 -65.49 -51.81 -37.22
CA LEU A 160 -66.11 -52.87 -36.43
C LEU A 160 -65.13 -53.32 -35.35
N LEU A 161 -65.59 -53.37 -34.11
CA LEU A 161 -64.84 -53.77 -32.93
C LEU A 161 -65.46 -55.02 -32.35
N ARG A 162 -64.65 -56.02 -31.99
CA ARG A 162 -65.13 -57.28 -31.43
C ARG A 162 -64.27 -57.73 -30.26
N ASN A 163 -64.92 -58.18 -29.21
CA ASN A 163 -64.28 -58.91 -28.13
C ASN A 163 -65.16 -60.09 -27.74
N ARG A 164 -64.67 -61.31 -27.97
CA ARG A 164 -65.43 -62.56 -27.80
C ARG A 164 -66.74 -62.51 -28.60
N ALA A 165 -67.88 -62.58 -27.92
CA ALA A 165 -69.22 -62.59 -28.54
C ALA A 165 -69.85 -61.19 -28.65
N VAL A 166 -69.16 -60.13 -28.19
CA VAL A 166 -69.68 -58.76 -28.21
C VAL A 166 -69.05 -58.00 -29.38
N GLU A 167 -69.90 -57.46 -30.24
CA GLU A 167 -69.51 -56.57 -31.34
C GLU A 167 -70.04 -55.16 -31.10
N GLN A 168 -69.23 -54.16 -31.44
CA GLN A 168 -69.57 -52.74 -31.40
C GLN A 168 -69.09 -52.08 -32.70
N THR A 169 -69.74 -51.00 -33.10
CA THR A 169 -69.33 -50.24 -34.29
C THR A 169 -68.98 -48.83 -33.86
N CYS A 170 -67.85 -48.32 -34.31
CA CYS A 170 -67.48 -46.92 -34.15
C CYS A 170 -67.13 -46.27 -35.50
N ARG A 171 -67.14 -44.94 -35.58
CA ARG A 171 -66.69 -44.17 -36.74
C ARG A 171 -65.48 -43.34 -36.33
N ILE A 172 -64.41 -43.41 -37.12
CA ILE A 172 -63.16 -42.73 -36.78
C ILE A 172 -63.37 -41.21 -36.95
N SER A 173 -63.34 -40.45 -35.87
CA SER A 173 -63.48 -38.99 -35.91
C SER A 173 -62.16 -38.32 -36.29
N SER A 174 -61.04 -38.84 -35.79
CA SER A 174 -59.70 -38.31 -36.05
C SER A 174 -58.63 -39.39 -35.93
N VAL A 175 -57.47 -39.13 -36.54
CA VAL A 175 -56.27 -39.96 -36.43
C VAL A 175 -55.17 -39.14 -35.76
N ILE A 176 -54.66 -39.61 -34.62
CA ILE A 176 -53.68 -38.88 -33.80
C ILE A 176 -52.26 -39.41 -33.99
N ARG A 177 -51.28 -38.49 -33.96
CA ARG A 177 -49.85 -38.79 -34.02
C ARG A 177 -49.15 -38.25 -32.77
N SER A 178 -49.00 -39.14 -31.79
CA SER A 178 -48.33 -38.87 -30.52
C SER A 178 -46.81 -39.11 -30.58
N GLY A 179 -46.35 -39.98 -31.49
CA GLY A 179 -44.98 -40.50 -31.46
C GLY A 179 -44.73 -41.54 -30.36
N GLY A 180 -45.75 -41.86 -29.56
CA GLY A 180 -45.71 -42.75 -28.40
C GLY A 180 -46.47 -44.06 -28.59
N GLN A 181 -46.93 -44.65 -27.47
CA GLN A 181 -47.70 -45.90 -27.47
C GLN A 181 -49.15 -45.69 -27.90
N GLU A 182 -49.64 -44.46 -27.85
CA GLU A 182 -50.99 -44.05 -28.26
C GLU A 182 -51.19 -44.25 -29.77
N ASP A 183 -50.12 -44.19 -30.56
CA ASP A 183 -50.15 -44.47 -32.00
C ASP A 183 -50.54 -45.93 -32.30
N ASN A 184 -50.38 -46.85 -31.33
CA ASN A 184 -50.70 -48.28 -31.44
C ASN A 184 -52.10 -48.64 -30.89
N GLN A 185 -52.96 -47.66 -30.61
CA GLN A 185 -54.23 -47.89 -29.90
C GLN A 185 -55.42 -47.21 -30.58
N ILE A 186 -56.63 -47.64 -30.23
CA ILE A 186 -57.88 -46.95 -30.61
C ILE A 186 -58.56 -46.45 -29.34
N PHE A 187 -58.92 -45.18 -29.34
CA PHE A 187 -59.65 -44.55 -28.24
C PHE A 187 -61.15 -44.55 -28.55
N VAL A 188 -61.94 -45.08 -27.63
CA VAL A 188 -63.40 -45.12 -27.73
C VAL A 188 -64.03 -44.52 -26.48
N PRO A 189 -65.29 -44.06 -26.54
CA PRO A 189 -66.03 -43.70 -25.34
C PRO A 189 -66.03 -44.85 -24.30
N LEU A 190 -65.88 -44.52 -23.01
CA LEU A 190 -65.76 -45.51 -21.94
C LEU A 190 -66.91 -46.53 -21.94
N ASP A 191 -68.13 -46.08 -22.18
CA ASP A 191 -69.33 -46.93 -22.24
C ASP A 191 -69.22 -48.00 -23.35
N THR A 192 -68.59 -47.66 -24.47
CA THR A 192 -68.34 -48.56 -25.61
C THR A 192 -67.32 -49.63 -25.22
N ALA A 193 -66.23 -49.24 -24.56
CA ALA A 193 -65.23 -50.19 -24.05
C ALA A 193 -65.81 -51.10 -22.95
N GLN A 194 -66.63 -50.58 -22.06
CA GLN A 194 -67.30 -51.34 -20.99
C GLN A 194 -68.25 -52.39 -21.55
N ARG A 195 -69.06 -52.03 -22.56
CA ARG A 195 -69.90 -52.99 -23.30
C ARG A 195 -69.04 -54.06 -23.96
N LEU A 196 -67.99 -53.66 -24.68
CA LEU A 196 -67.09 -54.57 -25.39
C LEU A 196 -66.38 -55.54 -24.42
N ALA A 197 -66.00 -55.10 -23.23
CA ALA A 197 -65.39 -55.94 -22.20
C ALA A 197 -66.38 -56.73 -21.35
N SER A 198 -67.70 -56.48 -21.48
CA SER A 198 -68.73 -56.98 -20.55
C SER A 198 -68.45 -56.61 -19.08
N LEU A 199 -67.92 -55.40 -18.86
CA LEU A 199 -67.54 -54.86 -17.54
C LEU A 199 -68.28 -53.52 -17.31
N PRO A 200 -69.58 -53.53 -16.96
CA PRO A 200 -70.32 -52.30 -16.74
C PRO A 200 -69.78 -51.54 -15.53
N GLN A 201 -69.66 -50.20 -15.63
CA GLN A 201 -69.23 -49.32 -14.54
C GLN A 201 -67.83 -49.66 -13.99
N ARG A 202 -66.92 -50.14 -14.85
CA ARG A 202 -65.54 -50.47 -14.48
C ARG A 202 -64.52 -49.68 -15.29
N VAL A 203 -63.38 -49.39 -14.68
CA VAL A 203 -62.23 -48.69 -15.29
C VAL A 203 -60.94 -49.41 -14.91
N SER A 204 -59.91 -49.41 -15.77
CA SER A 204 -58.61 -50.04 -15.46
C SER A 204 -57.71 -49.11 -14.64
N LEU A 205 -57.72 -47.82 -14.96
CA LEU A 205 -56.81 -46.82 -14.45
C LEU A 205 -57.51 -45.45 -14.45
N ILE A 206 -57.19 -44.62 -13.47
CA ILE A 206 -57.52 -43.19 -13.52
C ILE A 206 -56.20 -42.40 -13.56
N LEU A 207 -56.05 -41.54 -14.55
CA LEU A 207 -54.97 -40.58 -14.65
C LEU A 207 -55.44 -39.26 -14.05
N ALA A 208 -54.63 -38.63 -13.23
CA ALA A 208 -54.91 -37.30 -12.68
C ALA A 208 -53.70 -36.37 -12.82
N GLY A 209 -53.96 -35.11 -13.15
CA GLY A 209 -53.03 -34.00 -13.13
C GLY A 209 -53.41 -33.05 -12.01
N TYR A 210 -52.46 -32.71 -11.14
CA TYR A 210 -52.63 -31.72 -10.08
C TYR A 210 -51.72 -30.51 -10.31
N TYR A 211 -52.31 -29.30 -10.29
CA TYR A 211 -51.59 -28.04 -10.49
C TYR A 211 -51.19 -27.42 -9.14
N GLY A 212 -49.98 -27.74 -8.67
CA GLY A 212 -49.41 -27.17 -7.45
C GLY A 212 -47.91 -27.42 -7.30
N ALA A 213 -47.32 -26.92 -6.21
CA ALA A 213 -45.92 -27.16 -5.87
C ALA A 213 -45.68 -28.65 -5.53
N PRO A 214 -44.45 -29.19 -5.67
CA PRO A 214 -44.15 -30.60 -5.41
C PRO A 214 -44.57 -31.09 -4.02
N GLU A 215 -44.41 -30.25 -2.99
CA GLU A 215 -44.84 -30.54 -1.61
C GLU A 215 -46.36 -30.65 -1.48
N ALA A 216 -47.09 -29.76 -2.17
CA ALA A 216 -48.55 -29.80 -2.24
C ALA A 216 -49.05 -31.01 -3.05
N LEU A 217 -48.34 -31.41 -4.11
CA LEU A 217 -48.61 -32.64 -4.86
C LEU A 217 -48.45 -33.89 -3.98
N GLN A 218 -47.37 -33.99 -3.20
CA GLN A 218 -47.18 -35.11 -2.28
C GLN A 218 -48.27 -35.18 -1.20
N LYS A 219 -48.65 -34.03 -0.64
CA LYS A 219 -49.77 -33.95 0.29
C LYS A 219 -51.09 -34.38 -0.37
N HIS A 220 -51.35 -33.91 -1.59
CA HIS A 220 -52.55 -34.26 -2.34
C HIS A 220 -52.59 -35.77 -2.68
N ILE A 221 -51.46 -36.37 -3.06
CA ILE A 221 -51.35 -37.83 -3.26
C ILE A 221 -51.67 -38.58 -1.97
N ALA A 222 -51.15 -38.13 -0.83
CA ALA A 222 -51.44 -38.73 0.48
C ALA A 222 -52.93 -38.60 0.85
N ASP A 223 -53.53 -37.43 0.62
CA ASP A 223 -54.95 -37.19 0.88
C ASP A 223 -55.85 -38.06 -0.02
N LEU A 224 -55.52 -38.17 -1.31
CA LEU A 224 -56.22 -39.06 -2.25
C LEU A 224 -56.10 -40.53 -1.85
N ALA A 225 -54.91 -40.98 -1.43
CA ALA A 225 -54.69 -42.34 -0.96
C ALA A 225 -55.50 -42.69 0.30
N GLN A 226 -55.83 -41.71 1.14
CA GLN A 226 -56.71 -41.89 2.29
C GLN A 226 -58.19 -41.92 1.89
N ARG A 227 -58.61 -41.08 0.93
CA ARG A 227 -60.01 -41.00 0.48
C ARG A 227 -60.46 -42.19 -0.37
N ILE A 228 -59.51 -42.86 -1.03
CA ILE A 228 -59.77 -43.98 -1.95
C ILE A 228 -58.97 -45.21 -1.48
N PRO A 229 -59.35 -45.84 -0.35
CA PRO A 229 -58.63 -46.99 0.19
C PRO A 229 -58.64 -48.21 -0.75
N GLU A 230 -59.59 -48.30 -1.68
CA GLU A 230 -59.70 -49.34 -2.70
C GLU A 230 -58.69 -49.20 -3.86
N ALA A 231 -58.02 -48.05 -3.97
CA ALA A 231 -57.03 -47.77 -5.02
C ALA A 231 -55.62 -47.51 -4.47
N ASP A 232 -54.63 -47.80 -5.29
CA ASP A 232 -53.23 -47.42 -5.10
C ASP A 232 -52.96 -46.14 -5.88
N VAL A 233 -52.59 -45.07 -5.17
CA VAL A 233 -52.38 -43.73 -5.72
C VAL A 233 -50.88 -43.44 -5.71
N ARG A 234 -50.30 -43.21 -6.89
CA ARG A 234 -48.85 -43.00 -7.04
C ARG A 234 -48.54 -41.82 -7.95
N GLY A 235 -47.49 -41.06 -7.62
CA GLY A 235 -46.93 -40.04 -8.51
C GLY A 235 -46.04 -40.62 -9.60
N ILE A 236 -46.00 -40.00 -10.77
CA ILE A 236 -45.09 -40.39 -11.86
C ILE A 236 -43.66 -39.87 -11.57
N ARG A 237 -42.74 -40.76 -11.18
CA ARG A 237 -41.41 -40.43 -10.60
C ARG A 237 -40.49 -39.56 -11.49
N GLN A 238 -40.62 -39.64 -12.81
CA GLN A 238 -39.70 -38.96 -13.74
C GLN A 238 -39.73 -37.43 -13.62
N PHE A 239 -40.86 -36.83 -13.23
CA PHE A 239 -40.96 -35.38 -13.08
C PHE A 239 -40.30 -34.88 -11.78
N THR A 240 -40.52 -35.60 -10.68
CA THR A 240 -40.04 -35.19 -9.35
C THR A 240 -38.52 -35.21 -9.18
N GLU A 241 -37.80 -36.15 -9.83
CA GLU A 241 -36.33 -36.25 -9.69
C GLU A 241 -35.55 -35.34 -10.64
N ALA A 242 -36.08 -35.10 -11.85
CA ALA A 242 -35.46 -34.23 -12.83
C ALA A 242 -35.51 -32.76 -12.40
N GLU A 243 -36.65 -32.33 -11.84
CA GLU A 243 -36.88 -30.98 -11.32
C GLU A 243 -35.91 -30.64 -10.18
N ALA A 244 -35.78 -31.54 -9.20
CA ALA A 244 -34.89 -31.34 -8.05
C ALA A 244 -33.40 -31.28 -8.46
N LYS A 245 -32.96 -32.10 -9.42
CA LYS A 245 -31.56 -32.12 -9.89
C LYS A 245 -31.20 -30.89 -10.72
N LEU A 246 -32.12 -30.41 -11.56
CA LEU A 246 -31.85 -29.23 -12.39
C LEU A 246 -31.79 -27.97 -11.52
N TYR A 247 -32.75 -27.81 -10.61
CA TYR A 247 -32.82 -26.66 -9.70
C TYR A 247 -31.59 -26.56 -8.79
N THR A 248 -31.19 -27.66 -8.15
CA THR A 248 -30.03 -27.68 -7.26
C THR A 248 -28.71 -27.34 -7.98
N LYS A 249 -28.55 -27.77 -9.24
CA LYS A 249 -27.38 -27.41 -10.07
C LYS A 249 -27.36 -25.94 -10.46
N ILE A 250 -28.49 -25.39 -10.92
CA ILE A 250 -28.57 -23.98 -11.33
C ILE A 250 -28.31 -23.07 -10.13
N ARG A 251 -28.96 -23.36 -8.99
CA ARG A 251 -28.79 -22.61 -7.76
C ARG A 251 -27.35 -22.64 -7.23
N SER A 252 -26.72 -23.81 -7.20
CA SER A 252 -25.32 -23.92 -6.75
C SER A 252 -24.35 -23.17 -7.66
N LEU A 253 -24.59 -23.17 -8.98
CA LEU A 253 -23.76 -22.43 -9.94
C LEU A 253 -23.93 -20.91 -9.78
N LEU A 254 -25.16 -20.42 -9.58
CA LEU A 254 -25.44 -19.00 -9.34
C LEU A 254 -24.85 -18.51 -8.00
N LEU A 255 -24.97 -19.29 -6.93
CA LEU A 255 -24.36 -18.95 -5.65
C LEU A 255 -22.82 -18.90 -5.75
N ALA A 256 -22.22 -19.82 -6.50
CA ALA A 256 -20.77 -19.82 -6.73
C ALA A 256 -20.32 -18.59 -7.53
N THR A 257 -21.06 -18.16 -8.56
CA THR A 257 -20.71 -16.96 -9.33
C THR A 257 -20.87 -15.68 -8.50
N VAL A 258 -21.93 -15.57 -7.69
CA VAL A 258 -22.09 -14.44 -6.74
C VAL A 258 -20.94 -14.40 -5.74
N ALA A 259 -20.58 -15.53 -5.14
CA ALA A 259 -19.46 -15.61 -4.20
C ALA A 259 -18.12 -15.19 -4.85
N LEU A 260 -17.87 -15.62 -6.10
CA LEU A 260 -16.68 -15.23 -6.85
C LEU A 260 -16.64 -13.71 -7.13
N ILE A 261 -17.78 -13.11 -7.50
CA ILE A 261 -17.88 -11.67 -7.74
C ILE A 261 -17.63 -10.87 -6.45
N LEU A 262 -18.21 -11.30 -5.33
CA LEU A 262 -17.98 -10.68 -4.02
C LEU A 262 -16.51 -10.79 -3.59
N LEU A 263 -15.88 -11.94 -3.84
CA LEU A 263 -14.47 -12.15 -3.53
C LEU A 263 -13.55 -11.28 -4.41
N LEU A 264 -13.81 -11.20 -5.71
CA LEU A 264 -13.04 -10.35 -6.64
C LEU A 264 -13.20 -8.85 -6.32
N THR A 265 -14.43 -8.41 -6.04
CA THR A 265 -14.69 -7.01 -5.64
C THR A 265 -14.00 -6.68 -4.31
N GLY A 266 -14.04 -7.58 -3.33
CA GLY A 266 -13.29 -7.44 -2.07
C GLY A 266 -11.78 -7.34 -2.27
N LEU A 267 -11.19 -8.19 -3.12
CA LEU A 267 -9.77 -8.15 -3.48
C LEU A 267 -9.38 -6.83 -4.14
N CYS A 268 -10.19 -6.31 -5.07
CA CYS A 268 -9.96 -5.01 -5.69
C CYS A 268 -9.95 -3.87 -4.66
N VAL A 269 -10.87 -3.88 -3.70
CA VAL A 269 -10.92 -2.88 -2.63
C VAL A 269 -9.69 -2.99 -1.71
N LEU A 270 -9.31 -4.21 -1.31
CA LEU A 270 -8.12 -4.46 -0.49
C LEU A 270 -6.83 -3.99 -1.17
N ALA A 271 -6.66 -4.29 -2.47
CA ALA A 271 -5.50 -3.83 -3.23
C ALA A 271 -5.44 -2.29 -3.31
N ALA A 272 -6.57 -1.63 -3.54
CA ALA A 272 -6.64 -0.17 -3.55
C ALA A 272 -6.29 0.44 -2.17
N MET A 273 -6.79 -0.16 -1.09
CA MET A 273 -6.51 0.27 0.29
C MET A 273 -5.05 0.02 0.69
N ALA A 274 -4.47 -1.12 0.31
CA ALA A 274 -3.05 -1.43 0.57
C ALA A 274 -2.12 -0.42 -0.12
N GLY A 275 -2.43 -0.02 -1.36
CA GLY A 275 -1.70 1.04 -2.06
C GLY A 275 -1.74 2.38 -1.31
N VAL A 276 -2.91 2.76 -0.75
CA VAL A 276 -3.04 3.97 0.07
C VAL A 276 -2.27 3.85 1.39
N ALA A 277 -2.25 2.67 2.01
CA ALA A 277 -1.52 2.44 3.25
C ALA A 277 0.00 2.58 3.06
N MET A 278 0.56 1.98 2.00
CA MET A 278 2.00 2.09 1.70
C MET A 278 2.44 3.52 1.37
N GLU A 279 1.60 4.29 0.67
CA GLU A 279 1.87 5.69 0.33
C GLU A 279 1.89 6.56 1.61
N ARG A 280 1.09 6.21 2.63
CA ARG A 280 1.05 6.91 3.92
C ARG A 280 2.25 6.67 4.81
N GLU A 281 2.88 5.49 4.80
CA GLU A 281 4.06 5.21 5.65
C GLU A 281 5.25 6.12 5.32
N ARG A 282 5.46 6.44 4.04
CA ARG A 282 6.50 7.42 3.64
C ARG A 282 6.16 8.83 4.13
N ASP A 283 4.92 9.27 3.98
CA ASP A 283 4.46 10.57 4.50
C ASP A 283 4.57 10.65 6.04
N VAL A 284 4.42 9.52 6.76
CA VAL A 284 4.60 9.47 8.22
C VAL A 284 6.03 9.79 8.65
N GLY A 285 7.03 9.22 7.96
CA GLY A 285 8.44 9.45 8.29
C GLY A 285 8.84 10.92 8.15
N THR A 286 8.34 11.58 7.11
CA THR A 286 8.61 13.00 6.84
C THR A 286 7.90 13.90 7.85
N MET A 287 6.64 13.62 8.18
CA MET A 287 5.91 14.37 9.21
C MET A 287 6.54 14.23 10.60
N LYS A 288 7.03 13.03 10.96
CA LYS A 288 7.77 12.84 12.21
C LYS A 288 9.05 13.67 12.21
N ALA A 289 9.85 13.64 11.15
CA ALA A 289 11.07 14.45 11.05
C ALA A 289 10.84 15.96 11.18
N LEU A 290 9.64 16.44 10.83
CA LEU A 290 9.25 17.85 10.95
C LEU A 290 8.61 18.19 12.31
N GLY A 291 8.46 17.22 13.22
CA GLY A 291 7.90 17.43 14.56
C GLY A 291 6.37 17.36 14.64
N GLY A 292 5.70 16.67 13.72
CA GLY A 292 4.24 16.58 13.68
C GLY A 292 3.62 15.47 14.55
N PRO A 293 2.74 15.78 15.54
CA PRO A 293 2.08 14.78 16.37
C PRO A 293 0.96 14.03 15.62
N TRP A 294 1.18 12.73 15.37
CA TRP A 294 0.33 11.87 14.52
C TRP A 294 -1.12 11.72 15.01
N GLY A 295 -1.34 11.67 16.33
CA GLY A 295 -2.67 11.51 16.93
C GLY A 295 -3.60 12.72 16.71
N SER A 296 -3.03 13.93 16.58
CA SER A 296 -3.81 15.15 16.41
C SER A 296 -4.37 15.33 14.99
N LEU A 297 -3.65 14.83 13.97
CA LEU A 297 -4.07 14.87 12.58
C LEU A 297 -5.19 13.86 12.31
N LEU A 298 -5.08 12.64 12.85
CA LEU A 298 -6.14 11.63 12.75
C LEU A 298 -7.40 12.02 13.51
N ALA A 299 -7.30 12.61 14.71
CA ALA A 299 -8.46 13.10 15.43
C ALA A 299 -9.21 14.20 14.65
N ARG A 300 -8.47 15.08 13.96
CA ARG A 300 -9.05 16.14 13.11
C ARG A 300 -9.59 15.62 11.78
N LEU A 301 -9.01 14.55 11.22
CA LEU A 301 -9.54 13.86 10.03
C LEU A 301 -10.77 12.99 10.37
N ALA A 302 -10.78 12.33 11.52
CA ALA A 302 -11.92 11.54 12.01
C ALA A 302 -13.14 12.42 12.30
N ALA A 303 -12.93 13.64 12.81
CA ALA A 303 -13.99 14.63 13.01
C ALA A 303 -14.67 15.06 11.69
N VAL A 304 -13.99 14.93 10.54
CA VAL A 304 -14.56 15.24 9.21
C VAL A 304 -15.41 14.09 8.67
N PHE A 305 -15.08 12.84 8.99
CA PHE A 305 -15.88 11.67 8.61
C PHE A 305 -17.03 11.38 9.60
N GLY A 306 -16.99 11.93 10.81
CA GLY A 306 -18.05 11.79 11.83
C GLY A 306 -19.19 12.82 11.73
N GLY A 307 -19.26 13.61 10.65
CA GLY A 307 -20.21 14.70 10.48
C GLY A 307 -21.39 14.38 9.58
N SER A 308 -22.12 13.30 9.83
CA SER A 308 -23.47 13.09 9.26
C SER A 308 -24.24 12.11 10.14
N GLY A 309 -25.35 12.55 10.72
CA GLY A 309 -26.29 11.68 11.40
C GLY A 309 -26.86 10.65 10.43
N ALA A 310 -26.31 9.46 10.44
CA ALA A 310 -26.92 8.25 9.92
C ALA A 310 -26.49 7.11 10.83
N ALA A 311 -27.46 6.57 11.57
CA ALA A 311 -27.28 5.40 12.42
C ALA A 311 -26.73 4.23 11.58
N TRP A 312 -25.52 3.79 11.89
CA TRP A 312 -25.02 2.49 11.45
C TRP A 312 -25.46 1.42 12.46
N PRO A 313 -26.03 0.29 12.03
CA PRO A 313 -26.47 -0.75 12.94
C PRO A 313 -25.26 -1.45 13.57
N ALA A 314 -25.35 -1.63 14.88
CA ALA A 314 -24.39 -2.34 15.70
C ALA A 314 -24.18 -3.79 15.19
N TRP A 315 -22.96 -4.11 14.78
CA TRP A 315 -22.44 -5.48 14.78
C TRP A 315 -21.31 -5.55 15.80
N GLY A 316 -21.54 -6.33 16.85
CA GLY A 316 -20.73 -6.43 18.05
C GLY A 316 -19.38 -7.12 17.82
N GLY A 317 -18.38 -6.66 18.57
CA GLY A 317 -17.03 -7.20 18.60
C GLY A 317 -16.16 -6.32 19.50
N ASP A 318 -16.15 -6.66 20.78
CA ASP A 318 -15.59 -5.92 21.90
C ASP A 318 -14.07 -5.69 21.78
N TRP A 319 -13.66 -4.44 21.54
CA TRP A 319 -12.25 -3.97 21.61
C TRP A 319 -12.09 -2.80 22.60
N ARG A 320 -12.99 -2.65 23.58
CA ARG A 320 -12.85 -1.67 24.67
C ARG A 320 -12.47 -2.35 25.98
N ARG A 321 -11.34 -3.06 25.97
CA ARG A 321 -10.76 -3.58 27.22
C ARG A 321 -9.24 -3.64 27.20
N CYS A 322 -8.59 -2.50 26.98
CA CYS A 322 -7.25 -2.20 27.50
C CYS A 322 -6.98 -0.71 27.34
N GLY A 323 -7.00 0.04 28.44
CA GLY A 323 -6.70 1.47 28.46
C GLY A 323 -7.78 2.31 29.13
N ASN A 324 -8.13 1.98 30.38
CA ASN A 324 -8.65 2.96 31.33
C ASN A 324 -8.54 2.39 32.74
N ARG A 325 -7.44 2.72 33.40
CA ARG A 325 -7.34 2.82 34.86
C ARG A 325 -6.14 3.71 35.17
N ALA A 326 -6.42 4.99 35.39
CA ALA A 326 -5.73 5.93 36.28
C ALA A 326 -5.89 7.38 35.79
N PHE A 327 -7.13 7.83 35.62
CA PHE A 327 -7.49 9.24 35.77
C PHE A 327 -8.88 9.27 36.42
N ASP A 328 -9.06 10.23 37.32
CA ASP A 328 -10.23 10.52 38.14
C ASP A 328 -10.36 9.75 39.45
N LEU A 329 -9.79 10.33 40.51
CA LEU A 329 -10.52 10.55 41.74
C LEU A 329 -10.21 11.93 42.33
N ALA A 330 -11.29 12.70 42.46
CA ALA A 330 -11.60 13.66 43.50
C ALA A 330 -10.92 15.05 43.47
N ARG A 331 -11.66 15.97 42.88
CA ARG A 331 -11.70 17.40 43.20
C ARG A 331 -12.97 17.63 44.02
N GLU A 332 -12.85 18.06 45.29
CA GLU A 332 -13.73 19.07 45.91
C GLU A 332 -13.25 19.49 47.32
N ASP A 333 -12.88 20.77 47.38
CA ASP A 333 -13.02 21.78 48.43
C ASP A 333 -12.77 21.46 49.92
N SER A 334 -11.81 22.18 50.51
CA SER A 334 -12.14 23.31 51.40
C SER A 334 -10.92 24.12 51.88
N LEU A 335 -11.04 25.42 51.66
CA LEU A 335 -10.47 26.57 52.36
C LEU A 335 -9.72 26.29 53.69
N ARG A 336 -8.44 26.70 53.77
CA ARG A 336 -7.92 27.55 54.87
C ARG A 336 -6.59 28.21 54.50
N ARG A 337 -6.56 29.52 54.80
CA ARG A 337 -5.47 30.50 54.65
C ARG A 337 -4.22 30.07 55.42
N SER A 338 -3.01 30.34 54.91
CA SER A 338 -2.25 31.58 55.20
C SER A 338 -0.78 31.51 54.72
N SER A 339 -0.44 32.51 53.90
CA SER A 339 0.80 33.32 53.88
C SER A 339 2.19 32.67 53.82
N ALA A 340 2.89 32.90 52.69
CA ALA A 340 4.12 33.71 52.60
C ALA A 340 4.67 33.66 51.15
N THR A 341 4.16 34.49 50.24
CA THR A 341 4.87 35.67 49.65
C THR A 341 6.33 35.44 49.22
N ALA A 342 6.53 35.33 47.90
CA ALA A 342 7.68 35.86 47.18
C ALA A 342 7.15 36.92 46.19
N PRO A 343 7.78 38.10 46.04
CA PRO A 343 7.39 39.04 45.00
C PRO A 343 8.27 38.91 43.75
N ASP A 344 7.60 39.09 42.62
CA ASP A 344 8.11 39.34 41.28
C ASP A 344 9.14 40.49 41.22
N CYS A 345 9.97 40.50 40.16
CA CYS A 345 10.09 41.70 39.34
C CYS A 345 10.68 41.40 37.95
N VAL A 346 9.90 41.80 36.96
CA VAL A 346 10.13 41.79 35.51
C VAL A 346 10.95 43.01 35.07
N SER A 347 11.82 42.80 34.08
CA SER A 347 12.38 43.76 33.10
C SER A 347 13.04 45.08 33.56
N CYS A 348 14.30 45.29 33.14
CA CYS A 348 14.75 46.60 32.65
C CYS A 348 15.89 46.44 31.64
N SER A 349 15.64 46.87 30.41
CA SER A 349 16.58 47.00 29.31
C SER A 349 17.17 48.42 29.26
N HIS A 350 18.38 48.51 28.70
CA HIS A 350 19.14 49.69 28.25
C HIS A 350 20.06 50.48 29.22
N ARG A 351 21.35 50.28 28.93
CA ARG A 351 22.48 51.23 28.78
C ARG A 351 23.46 51.43 29.95
N PRO A 352 24.72 51.79 29.58
CA PRO A 352 25.95 51.27 30.18
C PRO A 352 26.50 52.20 31.27
N ASP A 353 27.48 51.68 32.00
CA ASP A 353 28.24 52.36 33.05
C ASP A 353 27.48 52.64 34.34
N GLY A 354 27.57 51.69 35.29
CA GLY A 354 27.17 51.94 36.67
C GLY A 354 26.88 50.66 37.46
N ALA A 355 27.91 50.10 38.09
CA ALA A 355 27.83 48.92 38.94
C ALA A 355 26.72 49.02 40.03
N CYS A 356 25.79 48.07 40.04
CA CYS A 356 24.82 47.91 41.13
C CYS A 356 25.53 47.33 42.39
N ARG A 357 25.28 47.95 43.55
CA ARG A 357 26.03 47.83 44.81
C ARG A 357 25.81 46.52 45.59
N HIS A 358 25.39 45.43 44.95
CA HIS A 358 25.20 44.13 45.62
C HIS A 358 26.29 43.08 45.32
N CYS A 359 27.19 43.34 44.35
CA CYS A 359 28.32 42.45 44.02
C CYS A 359 29.69 43.03 44.42
N ARG A 360 29.84 43.56 45.63
CA ARG A 360 31.16 43.89 46.20
C ARG A 360 31.31 43.28 47.59
N ARG A 361 31.78 42.04 47.63
CA ARG A 361 32.61 41.44 48.69
C ARG A 361 32.92 39.99 48.31
N ILE A 362 34.07 39.78 47.67
CA ILE A 362 35.05 38.69 47.84
C ILE A 362 36.22 39.07 46.92
N SER A 363 37.45 39.10 47.46
CA SER A 363 38.66 39.52 46.74
C SER A 363 39.29 38.38 45.92
N PRO A 364 40.11 38.69 44.90
CA PRO A 364 40.79 37.70 44.07
C PRO A 364 42.12 37.30 44.73
N ALA A 365 42.15 36.24 45.53
CA ALA A 365 43.42 35.64 46.02
C ALA A 365 43.37 34.16 46.43
N GLU A 366 42.26 33.43 46.22
CA GLU A 366 42.16 32.01 46.61
C GLU A 366 41.54 31.11 45.51
N ALA A 367 41.88 31.38 44.25
CA ALA A 367 41.70 30.43 43.16
C ALA A 367 42.81 29.36 43.22
N GLY A 368 42.73 28.49 44.22
CA GLY A 368 43.75 27.46 44.44
C GLY A 368 43.51 26.68 45.72
N ARG A 369 42.50 25.80 45.71
CA ARG A 369 42.45 24.52 46.45
C ARG A 369 41.11 23.84 46.22
N CYS A 370 41.15 22.70 45.54
CA CYS A 370 40.06 21.72 45.51
C CYS A 370 39.69 21.30 46.94
N SER A 371 38.44 21.50 47.34
CA SER A 371 37.86 20.86 48.52
C SER A 371 37.14 19.58 48.11
N SER A 372 37.72 18.47 48.54
CA SER A 372 37.23 17.10 48.46
C SER A 372 35.84 16.91 49.09
N GLY A 373 34.92 16.29 48.36
CA GLY A 373 33.67 15.78 48.93
C GLY A 373 32.63 15.33 47.89
N ARG A 374 32.79 14.12 47.34
CA ARG A 374 31.77 13.30 46.64
C ARG A 374 30.88 14.01 45.61
N ASP A 375 31.44 14.29 44.43
CA ASP A 375 30.85 13.91 43.12
C ASP A 375 31.89 14.23 42.02
N SER A 376 32.84 13.32 41.83
CA SER A 376 33.89 13.44 40.82
C SER A 376 33.47 12.72 39.54
N SER A 377 32.49 13.25 38.84
CA SER A 377 32.21 12.83 37.46
C SER A 377 31.25 13.79 36.76
N ARG A 378 31.81 14.83 36.12
CA ARG A 378 31.39 15.43 34.84
C ARG A 378 32.07 16.79 34.69
N CYS A 379 33.32 16.79 34.22
CA CYS A 379 33.80 17.92 33.44
C CYS A 379 32.88 18.00 32.22
N PHE A 380 31.92 18.94 32.22
CA PHE A 380 31.11 19.20 31.04
C PHE A 380 32.05 19.70 29.93
N VAL A 381 32.35 18.81 28.99
CA VAL A 381 32.95 19.16 27.71
C VAL A 381 32.00 20.17 27.06
N SER A 382 32.50 21.36 26.74
CA SER A 382 31.71 22.42 26.11
C SER A 382 31.41 22.06 24.65
N GLY A 383 30.36 21.27 24.42
CA GLY A 383 29.89 20.88 23.09
C GLY A 383 28.41 21.21 22.90
N GLN A 384 28.03 21.62 21.69
CA GLN A 384 26.62 21.79 21.31
C GLN A 384 25.93 20.43 21.17
N VAL A 385 26.63 19.39 20.71
CA VAL A 385 26.15 18.01 20.74
C VAL A 385 27.13 17.18 21.57
N ILE A 386 26.61 16.39 22.50
CA ILE A 386 27.39 15.48 23.32
C ILE A 386 26.72 14.11 23.25
N VAL A 387 27.46 13.14 22.76
CA VAL A 387 27.09 11.73 22.71
C VAL A 387 28.05 11.00 23.65
N ASP A 388 27.51 10.31 24.65
CA ASP A 388 28.35 9.54 25.58
C ASP A 388 27.86 8.09 25.71
N SER A 389 28.79 7.16 25.45
CA SER A 389 28.62 5.73 25.61
C SER A 389 27.36 5.20 24.93
N LEU A 390 27.06 5.72 23.73
CA LEU A 390 25.83 5.48 23.01
C LEU A 390 25.78 4.06 22.43
N VAL A 391 24.72 3.33 22.77
CA VAL A 391 24.46 1.98 22.27
C VAL A 391 23.07 1.94 21.66
N LYS A 392 22.97 1.32 20.48
CA LYS A 392 21.70 1.04 19.83
C LYS A 392 21.67 -0.40 19.34
N GLN A 393 20.65 -1.14 19.78
CA GLN A 393 20.43 -2.54 19.45
C GLN A 393 19.05 -2.74 18.82
N TYR A 394 19.01 -3.40 17.67
CA TYR A 394 17.79 -3.87 17.00
C TYR A 394 17.76 -5.40 17.05
N GLY A 395 16.96 -5.96 17.96
CA GLY A 395 16.97 -7.41 18.20
C GLY A 395 18.36 -7.89 18.64
N ALA A 396 19.00 -8.75 17.84
CA ALA A 396 20.36 -9.23 18.11
C ALA A 396 21.48 -8.34 17.52
N LEU A 397 21.14 -7.41 16.61
CA LEU A 397 22.12 -6.57 15.91
C LEU A 397 22.44 -5.31 16.73
N ARG A 398 23.71 -5.12 17.09
CA ARG A 398 24.20 -3.85 17.65
C ARG A 398 24.63 -2.93 16.51
N ALA A 399 23.84 -1.87 16.30
CA ALA A 399 24.10 -0.85 15.27
C ALA A 399 25.07 0.23 15.74
N LEU A 400 25.03 0.57 17.04
CA LEU A 400 26.00 1.44 17.72
C LEU A 400 26.44 0.76 19.01
N ASP A 401 27.73 0.81 19.32
CA ASP A 401 28.34 0.02 20.39
C ASP A 401 29.33 0.86 21.23
N GLY A 402 28.78 1.73 22.08
CA GLY A 402 29.54 2.54 23.03
C GLY A 402 30.20 3.76 22.39
N LEU A 403 29.52 4.42 21.45
CA LEU A 403 30.04 5.59 20.76
C LEU A 403 30.05 6.82 21.69
N THR A 404 31.20 7.47 21.84
CA THR A 404 31.34 8.76 22.53
C THR A 404 31.92 9.79 21.57
N VAL A 405 31.21 10.89 21.35
CA VAL A 405 31.61 11.97 20.45
C VAL A 405 30.97 13.30 20.84
N SER A 406 31.68 14.41 20.64
CA SER A 406 31.15 15.76 20.87
C SER A 406 31.28 16.62 19.61
N ILE A 407 30.32 17.52 19.37
CA ILE A 407 30.29 18.49 18.27
C ILE A 407 30.18 19.88 18.89
N ASN A 408 31.06 20.80 18.48
CA ASN A 408 31.05 22.18 18.92
C ASN A 408 30.01 23.01 18.16
N GLY A 409 29.62 24.15 18.73
CA GLY A 409 28.71 25.07 18.04
C GLY A 409 29.33 25.60 16.75
N GLY A 410 28.58 25.58 15.65
CA GLY A 410 29.05 26.04 14.34
C GLY A 410 30.07 25.13 13.65
N GLU A 411 30.35 23.94 14.19
CA GLU A 411 31.28 22.99 13.58
C GLU A 411 30.62 22.22 12.43
N TRP A 412 31.32 22.08 11.30
CA TRP A 412 30.93 21.18 10.22
C TRP A 412 31.70 19.87 10.32
N ILE A 413 30.96 18.79 10.51
CA ILE A 413 31.49 17.42 10.58
C ILE A 413 31.03 16.60 9.37
N ALA A 414 31.98 15.92 8.73
CA ALA A 414 31.73 14.87 7.77
C ALA A 414 31.78 13.48 8.44
N LEU A 415 30.66 12.77 8.43
CA LEU A 415 30.51 11.42 8.99
C LEU A 415 30.61 10.36 7.88
N MET A 416 31.71 9.62 7.90
CA MET A 416 32.10 8.64 6.89
C MET A 416 32.07 7.22 7.45
N GLY A 417 32.12 6.22 6.57
CA GLY A 417 32.27 4.81 6.96
C GLY A 417 31.51 3.86 6.02
N PRO A 418 31.79 2.54 6.04
CA PRO A 418 31.14 1.57 5.17
C PRO A 418 29.63 1.45 5.43
N SER A 419 28.90 0.90 4.46
CA SER A 419 27.47 0.60 4.63
C SER A 419 27.23 -0.29 5.85
N GLY A 420 26.22 0.03 6.65
CA GLY A 420 25.93 -0.68 7.90
C GLY A 420 26.81 -0.32 9.10
N SER A 421 27.68 0.69 9.01
CA SER A 421 28.53 1.11 10.14
C SER A 421 27.82 1.87 11.26
N GLY A 422 26.52 2.19 11.10
CA GLY A 422 25.70 2.88 12.12
C GLY A 422 25.51 4.39 11.88
N LYS A 423 25.96 4.96 10.75
CA LYS A 423 25.85 6.40 10.42
C LYS A 423 24.40 6.93 10.46
N THR A 424 23.49 6.32 9.70
CA THR A 424 22.08 6.69 9.67
C THR A 424 21.42 6.48 11.03
N THR A 425 21.80 5.43 11.77
CA THR A 425 21.33 5.20 13.15
C THR A 425 21.75 6.34 14.07
N LEU A 426 23.00 6.81 13.99
CA LEU A 426 23.48 7.94 14.77
C LEU A 426 22.71 9.22 14.42
N ILE A 427 22.57 9.55 13.13
CA ILE A 427 21.79 10.71 12.67
C ILE A 427 20.34 10.65 13.16
N ASN A 428 19.69 9.49 13.06
CA ASN A 428 18.31 9.33 13.50
C ASN A 428 18.14 9.54 15.01
N ILE A 429 19.09 9.07 15.83
CA ILE A 429 19.06 9.28 17.27
C ILE A 429 19.32 10.75 17.60
N LEU A 430 20.32 11.37 16.96
CA LEU A 430 20.64 12.78 17.19
C LEU A 430 19.46 13.68 16.88
N GLY A 431 18.69 13.39 15.83
CA GLY A 431 17.50 14.18 15.52
C GLY A 431 16.20 13.65 16.12
N GLY A 432 16.26 12.74 17.10
CA GLY A 432 15.10 12.29 17.86
C GLY A 432 14.07 11.49 17.04
N LEU A 433 14.48 10.89 15.91
CA LEU A 433 13.66 9.94 15.14
C LEU A 433 13.73 8.51 15.70
N ASP A 434 14.77 8.23 16.49
CA ASP A 434 14.96 6.96 17.18
C ASP A 434 15.52 7.20 18.58
N ALA A 435 15.29 6.25 19.49
CA ALA A 435 15.77 6.31 20.87
C ALA A 435 16.99 5.38 21.07
N PRO A 436 18.00 5.76 21.86
CA PRO A 436 19.09 4.87 22.19
C PRO A 436 18.64 3.70 23.08
N THR A 437 19.38 2.59 23.03
CA THR A 437 19.19 1.46 23.95
C THR A 437 19.87 1.74 25.30
N SER A 438 21.07 2.35 25.26
CA SER A 438 21.75 2.87 26.44
C SER A 438 22.72 4.00 26.06
N GLY A 439 23.29 4.68 27.06
CA GLY A 439 24.03 5.92 26.86
C GLY A 439 23.09 7.13 26.85
N TYR A 440 23.64 8.33 26.64
CA TYR A 440 22.83 9.54 26.57
C TYR A 440 23.31 10.48 25.46
N VAL A 441 22.38 11.30 24.99
CA VAL A 441 22.60 12.31 23.95
C VAL A 441 22.10 13.64 24.44
N LEU A 442 22.96 14.65 24.44
CA LEU A 442 22.65 16.03 24.75
C LEU A 442 22.79 16.86 23.47
N VAL A 443 21.77 17.63 23.10
CA VAL A 443 21.82 18.57 21.98
C VAL A 443 21.35 19.94 22.47
N ASP A 444 22.22 20.94 22.38
CA ASP A 444 21.96 22.32 22.82
C ASP A 444 21.41 22.40 24.26
N GLY A 445 21.97 21.56 25.16
CA GLY A 445 21.54 21.47 26.56
C GLY A 445 20.30 20.60 26.81
N VAL A 446 19.69 20.02 25.76
CA VAL A 446 18.51 19.14 25.88
C VAL A 446 18.93 17.68 25.82
N GLU A 447 18.57 16.88 26.83
CA GLU A 447 18.84 15.44 26.85
C GLU A 447 17.80 14.67 26.02
N VAL A 448 18.12 14.41 24.75
CA VAL A 448 17.22 13.81 23.75
C VAL A 448 16.79 12.39 24.16
N SER A 449 17.67 11.64 24.85
CA SER A 449 17.44 10.25 25.26
C SER A 449 16.30 10.04 26.26
N ARG A 450 15.78 11.12 26.88
CA ARG A 450 14.72 11.04 27.91
C ARG A 450 13.43 11.77 27.53
N LEU A 451 13.37 12.37 26.34
CA LEU A 451 12.20 13.12 25.91
C LEU A 451 11.01 12.19 25.63
N SER A 452 9.82 12.62 26.05
CA SER A 452 8.56 12.01 25.61
C SER A 452 8.29 12.31 24.13
N GLU A 453 7.38 11.57 23.49
CA GLU A 453 7.06 11.76 22.05
C GLU A 453 6.67 13.22 21.73
N ALA A 454 5.89 13.88 22.60
CA ALA A 454 5.48 15.27 22.40
C ALA A 454 6.63 16.27 22.59
N GLU A 455 7.62 15.95 23.43
CA GLU A 455 8.83 16.75 23.59
C GLU A 455 9.81 16.51 22.44
N LEU A 456 9.87 15.29 21.90
CA LEU A 456 10.61 14.97 20.69
C LEU A 456 10.05 15.71 19.47
N ASP A 457 8.72 15.81 19.35
CA ASP A 457 8.07 16.63 18.32
C ASP A 457 8.56 18.09 18.37
N ARG A 458 8.55 18.69 19.56
CA ARG A 458 9.03 20.07 19.76
C ARG A 458 10.52 20.20 19.49
N TYR A 459 11.31 19.25 19.98
CA TYR A 459 12.75 19.21 19.76
C TYR A 459 13.08 19.20 18.26
N ARG A 460 12.39 18.37 17.47
CA ARG A 460 12.55 18.33 16.00
C ARG A 460 12.15 19.64 15.34
N ALA A 461 11.03 20.23 15.76
CA ALA A 461 10.53 21.48 15.19
C ALA A 461 11.46 22.69 15.47
N GLU A 462 12.10 22.74 16.64
CA GLU A 462 12.87 23.92 17.11
C GLU A 462 14.39 23.80 16.93
N LYS A 463 14.97 22.59 17.01
CA LYS A 463 16.43 22.42 17.18
C LYS A 463 17.10 21.76 15.99
N VAL A 464 16.37 20.98 15.20
CA VAL A 464 16.96 20.06 14.21
C VAL A 464 16.43 20.35 12.80
N GLY A 465 17.35 20.56 11.86
CA GLY A 465 17.04 20.62 10.43
C GLY A 465 17.48 19.33 9.76
N PHE A 466 16.55 18.53 9.26
CA PHE A 466 16.86 17.28 8.56
C PHE A 466 16.87 17.45 7.04
N VAL A 467 17.97 17.03 6.43
CA VAL A 467 18.12 16.88 4.97
C VAL A 467 18.37 15.40 4.67
N PHE A 468 17.45 14.77 3.96
CA PHE A 468 17.52 13.34 3.62
C PHE A 468 18.09 13.13 2.21
N GLN A 469 18.60 11.92 1.95
CA GLN A 469 19.04 11.49 0.62
C GLN A 469 17.87 11.43 -0.39
N GLN A 470 16.71 10.97 0.07
CA GLN A 470 15.45 11.07 -0.67
C GLN A 470 14.73 12.35 -0.21
N PHE A 471 14.29 13.20 -1.15
CA PHE A 471 13.82 14.57 -0.86
C PHE A 471 12.61 14.62 0.10
N HIS A 472 11.85 13.52 0.17
CA HIS A 472 10.79 13.35 1.16
C HIS A 472 9.77 14.51 1.12
N LEU A 473 9.51 15.05 -0.07
CA LEU A 473 8.52 16.10 -0.29
C LEU A 473 7.12 15.48 -0.37
N VAL A 474 6.15 16.19 0.18
CA VAL A 474 4.75 15.80 0.08
C VAL A 474 4.27 16.09 -1.34
N PRO A 475 3.91 15.05 -2.14
CA PRO A 475 3.80 15.17 -3.60
C PRO A 475 2.63 16.04 -4.09
N TYR A 476 1.62 16.23 -3.25
CA TYR A 476 0.43 17.03 -3.55
C TYR A 476 0.48 18.46 -2.98
N LEU A 477 1.58 18.84 -2.32
CA LEU A 477 1.84 20.20 -1.85
C LEU A 477 2.79 20.90 -2.84
N THR A 478 2.62 22.20 -3.05
CA THR A 478 3.60 22.98 -3.85
C THR A 478 4.95 23.08 -3.12
N ALA A 479 6.00 23.56 -3.80
CA ALA A 479 7.28 23.86 -3.18
C ALA A 479 7.12 24.78 -1.96
N LEU A 480 6.34 25.85 -2.10
CA LEU A 480 6.01 26.78 -1.01
C LEU A 480 5.28 26.08 0.15
N GLU A 481 4.25 25.29 -0.16
CA GLU A 481 3.48 24.56 0.86
C GLU A 481 4.33 23.50 1.59
N ASN A 482 5.27 22.85 0.90
CA ASN A 482 6.22 21.91 1.49
C ASN A 482 7.15 22.58 2.50
N VAL A 483 7.63 23.78 2.19
CA VAL A 483 8.49 24.56 3.09
C VAL A 483 7.70 25.08 4.29
N MET A 484 6.49 25.60 4.07
CA MET A 484 5.58 26.05 5.13
C MET A 484 5.16 24.91 6.09
N LEU A 485 5.28 23.64 5.69
CA LEU A 485 4.94 22.51 6.54
C LEU A 485 5.81 22.46 7.82
N ALA A 486 7.09 22.86 7.73
CA ALA A 486 7.97 22.95 8.89
C ALA A 486 7.53 24.05 9.86
N GLN A 487 7.09 25.20 9.34
CA GLN A 487 6.54 26.28 10.16
C GLN A 487 5.25 25.86 10.86
N TYR A 488 4.39 25.08 10.19
CA TYR A 488 3.10 24.66 10.76
C TYR A 488 3.22 23.91 12.09
N PHE A 489 4.31 23.14 12.28
CA PHE A 489 4.56 22.39 13.51
C PHE A 489 5.35 23.17 14.56
N HIS A 490 6.03 24.25 14.16
CA HIS A 490 6.82 25.09 15.06
C HIS A 490 6.03 26.33 15.55
N SER A 491 5.36 27.05 14.64
CA SER A 491 4.79 28.37 14.88
C SER A 491 3.64 28.71 13.90
N VAL A 492 3.25 29.99 13.83
CA VAL A 492 2.31 30.48 12.81
C VAL A 492 2.99 30.41 11.44
N THR A 493 2.29 29.86 10.44
CA THR A 493 2.79 29.78 9.07
C THR A 493 2.90 31.16 8.45
N ASP A 494 4.11 31.54 8.01
CA ASP A 494 4.36 32.78 7.27
C ASP A 494 4.79 32.44 5.83
N GLU A 495 3.86 32.67 4.90
CA GLU A 495 4.06 32.42 3.48
C GLU A 495 5.18 33.28 2.88
N ARG A 496 5.38 34.51 3.38
CA ARG A 496 6.45 35.40 2.88
C ARG A 496 7.80 34.85 3.27
N GLN A 497 7.98 34.46 4.53
CA GLN A 497 9.21 33.85 5.01
C GLN A 497 9.52 32.55 4.25
N ALA A 498 8.50 31.72 3.96
CA ALA A 498 8.67 30.51 3.18
C ALA A 498 9.07 30.77 1.71
N ALA A 499 8.50 31.82 1.11
CA ALA A 499 8.90 32.26 -0.23
C ALA A 499 10.34 32.79 -0.23
N GLU A 500 10.74 33.58 0.77
CA GLU A 500 12.10 34.07 0.94
C GLU A 500 13.11 32.93 1.13
N ALA A 501 12.76 31.90 1.91
CA ALA A 501 13.59 30.70 2.08
C ALA A 501 13.79 29.97 0.74
N LEU A 502 12.75 29.86 -0.09
CA LEU A 502 12.85 29.30 -1.44
C LEU A 502 13.67 30.20 -2.39
N CYS A 503 13.55 31.53 -2.28
CA CYS A 503 14.38 32.46 -3.04
C CYS A 503 15.87 32.33 -2.68
N ARG A 504 16.20 32.14 -1.39
CA ARG A 504 17.59 31.93 -0.93
C ARG A 504 18.26 30.70 -1.54
N VAL A 505 17.48 29.67 -1.85
CA VAL A 505 17.95 28.46 -2.54
C VAL A 505 17.74 28.52 -4.06
N GLY A 506 17.43 29.70 -4.63
CA GLY A 506 17.31 29.90 -6.07
C GLY A 506 16.03 29.34 -6.70
N LEU A 507 14.93 29.21 -5.93
CA LEU A 507 13.64 28.67 -6.38
C LEU A 507 12.50 29.70 -6.34
N GLY A 508 12.81 31.00 -6.41
CA GLY A 508 11.82 32.08 -6.36
C GLY A 508 10.75 32.00 -7.47
N ASP A 509 11.09 31.48 -8.64
CA ASP A 509 10.13 31.33 -9.76
C ASP A 509 9.33 30.02 -9.70
N ARG A 510 9.63 29.15 -8.72
CA ARG A 510 9.11 27.77 -8.64
C ARG A 510 8.14 27.55 -7.47
N LEU A 511 7.74 28.60 -6.75
CA LEU A 511 6.92 28.52 -5.52
C LEU A 511 5.65 27.66 -5.65
N ALA A 512 4.97 27.77 -6.80
CA ALA A 512 3.69 27.09 -7.07
C ALA A 512 3.84 25.69 -7.70
N HIS A 513 5.06 25.23 -8.02
CA HIS A 513 5.27 23.95 -8.67
C HIS A 513 5.11 22.81 -7.67
N LEU A 514 4.53 21.70 -8.13
CA LEU A 514 4.47 20.43 -7.39
C LEU A 514 5.82 19.69 -7.52
N PRO A 515 6.18 18.80 -6.58
CA PRO A 515 7.41 18.00 -6.66
C PRO A 515 7.59 17.27 -8.00
N ALA A 516 6.51 16.74 -8.58
CA ALA A 516 6.56 16.07 -9.89
C ALA A 516 6.91 17.00 -11.07
N GLN A 517 6.89 18.32 -10.87
CA GLN A 517 7.24 19.36 -11.85
C GLN A 517 8.63 19.96 -11.62
N LEU A 518 9.38 19.44 -10.64
CA LEU A 518 10.72 19.90 -10.28
C LEU A 518 11.75 18.81 -10.59
N SER A 519 12.92 19.21 -11.09
CA SER A 519 14.09 18.33 -11.21
C SER A 519 14.57 17.83 -9.83
N GLY A 520 15.37 16.75 -9.80
CA GLY A 520 15.88 16.20 -8.54
C GLY A 520 16.67 17.22 -7.71
N GLY A 521 17.54 18.02 -8.37
CA GLY A 521 18.28 19.11 -7.71
C GLY A 521 17.37 20.22 -7.18
N GLU A 522 16.31 20.58 -7.91
CA GLU A 522 15.31 21.54 -7.42
C GLU A 522 14.54 20.97 -6.22
N GLN A 523 14.13 19.69 -6.25
CA GLN A 523 13.46 19.04 -5.13
C GLN A 523 14.35 19.00 -3.88
N GLN A 524 15.66 18.76 -4.04
CA GLN A 524 16.59 18.79 -2.92
C GLN A 524 16.72 20.20 -2.33
N ARG A 525 16.73 21.24 -3.17
CA ARG A 525 16.74 22.63 -2.70
C ARG A 525 15.46 22.99 -1.94
N VAL A 526 14.29 22.49 -2.36
CA VAL A 526 13.04 22.62 -1.57
C VAL A 526 13.18 21.92 -0.21
N ALA A 527 13.74 20.71 -0.16
CA ALA A 527 13.95 19.97 1.08
C ALA A 527 14.90 20.71 2.03
N ILE A 528 15.97 21.31 1.50
CA ILE A 528 16.91 22.15 2.25
C ILE A 528 16.21 23.42 2.77
N ALA A 529 15.46 24.14 1.93
CA ALA A 529 14.70 25.31 2.38
C ALA A 529 13.71 24.95 3.52
N ARG A 530 13.04 23.80 3.42
CA ARG A 530 12.17 23.26 4.48
C ARG A 530 12.94 22.94 5.77
N ALA A 531 14.14 22.39 5.67
CA ALA A 531 14.96 22.07 6.84
C ALA A 531 15.45 23.34 7.58
N LEU A 532 15.62 24.45 6.86
CA LEU A 532 16.28 25.65 7.37
C LEU A 532 15.32 26.76 7.82
N ILE A 533 14.05 26.70 7.43
CA ILE A 533 13.10 27.80 7.66
C ILE A 533 12.88 28.13 9.14
N ASN A 534 12.99 27.14 10.03
CA ASN A 534 12.86 27.34 11.48
C ASN A 534 14.21 27.70 12.15
N GLU A 535 15.25 28.02 11.37
CA GLU A 535 16.59 28.37 11.84
C GLU A 535 17.17 27.34 12.84
N PRO A 536 17.28 26.06 12.43
CA PRO A 536 17.71 25.00 13.32
C PRO A 536 19.15 25.22 13.79
N LYS A 537 19.42 24.81 15.04
CA LYS A 537 20.75 24.88 15.63
C LYS A 537 21.69 23.78 15.14
N LEU A 538 21.12 22.62 14.82
CA LEU A 538 21.84 21.46 14.29
C LEU A 538 21.22 21.05 12.95
N ILE A 539 22.03 21.02 11.91
CA ILE A 539 21.64 20.50 10.60
C ILE A 539 22.19 19.08 10.46
N LEU A 540 21.30 18.13 10.25
CA LEU A 540 21.61 16.73 10.01
C LEU A 540 21.35 16.42 8.53
N ALA A 541 22.40 16.09 7.79
CA ALA A 541 22.30 15.79 6.37
C ALA A 541 22.75 14.36 6.08
N ASP A 542 21.86 13.51 5.58
CA ASP A 542 22.18 12.12 5.19
C ASP A 542 22.32 12.03 3.67
N GLU A 543 23.56 11.97 3.17
CA GLU A 543 23.93 11.93 1.76
C GLU A 543 23.17 12.96 0.88
N PRO A 544 23.28 14.27 1.17
CA PRO A 544 22.46 15.30 0.52
C PRO A 544 22.74 15.50 -0.98
N THR A 545 23.84 14.95 -1.49
CA THR A 545 24.30 15.12 -2.89
C THR A 545 24.26 13.82 -3.70
N GLY A 546 24.01 12.66 -3.07
CA GLY A 546 24.24 11.34 -3.69
C GLY A 546 23.37 11.00 -4.92
N ASN A 547 22.34 11.80 -5.22
CA ASN A 547 21.44 11.63 -6.36
C ASN A 547 21.46 12.84 -7.33
N LEU A 548 22.48 13.70 -7.26
CA LEU A 548 22.55 14.96 -8.02
C LEU A 548 23.63 14.91 -9.10
N ASP A 549 23.47 15.73 -10.14
CA ASP A 549 24.55 16.04 -11.08
C ASP A 549 25.53 17.05 -10.45
N GLU A 550 26.74 17.13 -11.01
CA GLU A 550 27.84 17.98 -10.51
C GLU A 550 27.44 19.46 -10.37
N ALA A 551 26.64 19.97 -11.31
CA ALA A 551 26.19 21.36 -11.30
C ALA A 551 25.23 21.63 -10.13
N ASN A 552 24.27 20.74 -9.87
CA ASN A 552 23.36 20.86 -8.74
C ASN A 552 24.08 20.59 -7.41
N GLU A 553 25.02 19.66 -7.38
CA GLU A 553 25.87 19.39 -6.21
C GLU A 553 26.60 20.65 -5.75
N GLU A 554 27.28 21.37 -6.64
CA GLU A 554 28.00 22.59 -6.29
C GLU A 554 27.07 23.69 -5.75
N ILE A 555 25.82 23.76 -6.25
CA ILE A 555 24.80 24.67 -5.71
C ILE A 555 24.45 24.28 -4.26
N ILE A 556 24.24 22.99 -4.00
CA ILE A 556 23.93 22.49 -2.64
C ILE A 556 25.11 22.74 -1.69
N MET A 557 26.33 22.41 -2.11
CA MET A 557 27.53 22.59 -1.31
C MET A 557 27.83 24.06 -1.02
N ARG A 558 27.51 24.96 -1.95
CA ARG A 558 27.54 26.41 -1.69
C ARG A 558 26.55 26.85 -0.60
N ILE A 559 25.35 26.26 -0.55
CA ILE A 559 24.38 26.55 0.51
C ILE A 559 24.91 26.07 1.87
N PHE A 560 25.45 24.85 1.97
CA PHE A 560 26.05 24.34 3.21
C PHE A 560 27.22 25.21 3.68
N ARG A 561 28.10 25.66 2.78
CA ARG A 561 29.18 26.62 3.11
C ARG A 561 28.65 27.94 3.67
N GLN A 562 27.55 28.46 3.12
CA GLN A 562 26.92 29.68 3.65
C GLN A 562 26.35 29.48 5.05
N LEU A 563 25.73 28.32 5.30
CA LEU A 563 25.14 27.99 6.61
C LEU A 563 26.23 27.77 7.67
N HIS A 564 27.30 27.07 7.31
CA HIS A 564 28.47 26.92 8.16
C HIS A 564 29.06 28.28 8.56
N ARG A 565 29.27 29.19 7.59
CA ARG A 565 29.72 30.57 7.84
C ARG A 565 28.76 31.39 8.70
N ALA A 566 27.46 31.08 8.64
CA ALA A 566 26.44 31.69 9.50
C ALA A 566 26.42 31.11 10.93
N GLY A 567 27.25 30.11 11.23
CA GLY A 567 27.43 29.54 12.56
C GLY A 567 26.52 28.35 12.88
N HIS A 568 25.88 27.74 11.87
CA HIS A 568 25.12 26.50 12.07
C HIS A 568 26.06 25.30 12.23
N ALA A 569 25.82 24.45 13.23
CA ALA A 569 26.50 23.15 13.29
C ALA A 569 25.90 22.20 12.26
N ILE A 570 26.76 21.54 11.50
CA ILE A 570 26.37 20.66 10.40
C ILE A 570 27.01 19.28 10.64
N LEU A 571 26.18 18.25 10.72
CA LEU A 571 26.65 16.87 10.66
C LEU A 571 26.15 16.26 9.34
N MET A 572 27.09 16.02 8.43
CA MET A 572 26.80 15.51 7.10
C MET A 572 27.36 14.10 6.93
N VAL A 573 26.50 13.12 6.67
CA VAL A 573 26.93 11.81 6.17
C VAL A 573 27.18 11.92 4.68
N THR A 574 28.35 11.42 4.27
CA THR A 574 28.72 11.30 2.87
C THR A 574 29.62 10.09 2.69
N HIS A 575 29.71 9.61 1.45
CA HIS A 575 30.73 8.65 1.02
C HIS A 575 31.75 9.31 0.08
N ASP A 576 31.53 10.57 -0.32
CA ASP A 576 32.42 11.31 -1.21
C ASP A 576 33.57 11.97 -0.42
N PRO A 577 34.84 11.59 -0.67
CA PRO A 577 35.99 12.21 -0.05
C PRO A 577 36.13 13.71 -0.36
N ALA A 578 35.68 14.19 -1.53
CA ALA A 578 35.75 15.59 -1.91
C ALA A 578 34.81 16.47 -1.07
N ILE A 579 33.62 15.97 -0.78
CA ILE A 579 32.68 16.62 0.14
C ILE A 579 33.23 16.56 1.57
N ALA A 580 33.76 15.41 1.99
CA ALA A 580 34.29 15.22 3.34
C ALA A 580 35.46 16.16 3.66
N ARG A 581 36.29 16.49 2.66
CA ARG A 581 37.41 17.44 2.80
C ARG A 581 36.96 18.88 3.09
N GLN A 582 35.71 19.25 2.80
CA GLN A 582 35.18 20.59 3.03
C GLN A 582 34.72 20.83 4.48
N ALA A 583 34.53 19.77 5.27
CA ALA A 583 34.15 19.85 6.68
C ALA A 583 35.35 20.27 7.54
N ASP A 584 35.11 20.79 8.75
CA ASP A 584 36.17 21.12 9.72
C ASP A 584 36.78 19.86 10.34
N ARG A 585 36.00 18.78 10.40
CA ARG A 585 36.36 17.54 11.06
C ARG A 585 35.73 16.34 10.36
N ARG A 586 36.51 15.28 10.21
CA ARG A 586 36.09 13.99 9.62
C ARG A 586 36.01 12.93 10.70
N ILE A 587 34.85 12.29 10.79
CA ILE A 587 34.57 11.20 11.71
C ILE A 587 34.28 9.95 10.90
N GLU A 588 35.01 8.87 11.13
CA GLU A 588 34.77 7.57 10.50
C GLU A 588 34.21 6.57 11.50
N LEU A 589 33.08 5.95 11.15
CA LEU A 589 32.48 4.85 11.91
C LEU A 589 32.76 3.52 11.25
N ALA A 590 33.15 2.52 12.04
CA ALA A 590 33.25 1.13 11.63
C ALA A 590 32.56 0.23 12.66
N HIS A 591 31.67 -0.65 12.20
CA HIS A 591 30.94 -1.61 13.05
C HIS A 591 30.29 -0.98 14.31
N GLY A 592 29.69 0.21 14.16
CA GLY A 592 29.00 0.90 15.27
C GLY A 592 29.92 1.61 16.27
N ARG A 593 31.23 1.70 15.98
CA ARG A 593 32.25 2.33 16.83
C ARG A 593 33.01 3.42 16.08
N LEU A 594 33.59 4.36 16.83
CA LEU A 594 34.49 5.37 16.29
C LEU A 594 35.79 4.72 15.82
N ALA A 595 36.09 4.82 14.53
CA ALA A 595 37.30 4.29 13.92
C ALA A 595 38.38 5.37 13.75
N GLN A 596 37.98 6.55 13.26
CA GLN A 596 38.88 7.69 13.08
C GLN A 596 38.15 8.99 13.39
N ASP A 597 38.92 9.96 13.91
CA ASP A 597 38.43 11.29 14.24
C ASP A 597 39.55 12.31 13.97
N THR A 598 39.43 13.05 12.87
CA THR A 598 40.48 13.93 12.35
C THR A 598 39.93 15.34 12.15
N ALA A 599 40.45 16.33 12.87
CA ALA A 599 40.20 17.74 12.57
C ALA A 599 41.04 18.14 11.35
N THR A 600 40.37 18.52 10.27
CA THR A 600 41.02 18.93 9.01
C THR A 600 40.09 19.94 8.38
N SER A 601 40.39 21.25 8.48
CA SER A 601 39.73 22.21 7.60
C SER A 601 40.51 22.30 6.28
N THR A 602 39.82 22.41 5.14
CA THR A 602 40.47 22.60 3.82
C THR A 602 41.42 23.80 3.81
N ASP A 603 41.05 24.84 4.56
CA ASP A 603 41.85 26.04 4.78
C ASP A 603 43.17 25.71 5.49
N ASP A 604 43.17 24.78 6.44
CA ASP A 604 44.38 24.33 7.13
C ASP A 604 45.28 23.51 6.21
N GLU A 605 44.75 22.64 5.35
CA GLU A 605 45.57 21.87 4.40
C GLU A 605 46.26 22.75 3.36
N VAL A 606 45.54 23.73 2.81
CA VAL A 606 46.12 24.74 1.89
C VAL A 606 47.17 25.59 2.60
N ARG A 607 46.90 26.03 3.83
CA ARG A 607 47.88 26.76 4.67
C ARG A 607 49.10 25.90 5.00
N PHE A 608 48.91 24.62 5.31
CA PHE A 608 50.00 23.69 5.57
C PHE A 608 50.87 23.50 4.33
N ASP A 609 50.26 23.28 3.17
CA ASP A 609 50.97 23.11 1.91
C ASP A 609 51.76 24.38 1.56
N HIS A 610 51.16 25.57 1.70
CA HIS A 610 51.86 26.85 1.46
C HIS A 610 53.04 27.08 2.42
N LEU A 611 52.85 26.75 3.71
CA LEU A 611 53.91 26.91 4.70
C LEU A 611 55.04 25.88 4.52
N LEU A 612 54.70 24.65 4.13
CA LEU A 612 55.67 23.61 3.76
C LEU A 612 56.45 23.98 2.49
N GLU A 613 55.80 24.59 1.51
CA GLU A 613 56.44 25.13 0.31
C GLU A 613 57.43 26.25 0.67
N GLN A 614 57.03 27.20 1.52
CA GLN A 614 57.92 28.27 1.98
C GLN A 614 59.14 27.73 2.74
N ILE A 615 58.94 26.76 3.64
CA ILE A 615 60.05 26.12 4.37
C ILE A 615 60.99 25.41 3.37
N TRP A 616 60.45 24.76 2.34
CA TRP A 616 61.24 24.11 1.29
C TRP A 616 62.07 25.12 0.48
N ILE A 617 61.45 26.21 0.02
CA ILE A 617 62.13 27.27 -0.76
C ILE A 617 63.25 27.92 0.07
N CYS A 618 63.01 28.25 1.34
CA CYS A 618 64.06 28.76 2.22
C CYS A 618 65.25 27.80 2.34
N GLY A 619 64.96 26.49 2.38
CA GLY A 619 65.98 25.43 2.37
C GLY A 619 66.81 25.38 1.08
N GLU A 620 66.20 25.60 -0.08
CA GLU A 620 66.90 25.69 -1.37
C GLU A 620 67.82 26.91 -1.45
N GLU A 621 67.41 28.04 -0.86
CA GLU A 621 68.18 29.29 -0.82
C GLU A 621 69.27 29.31 0.27
N GLY A 622 69.41 28.22 1.05
CA GLY A 622 70.37 28.14 2.16
C GLY A 622 70.04 29.07 3.33
N THR A 623 68.80 29.54 3.42
CA THR A 623 68.33 30.49 4.45
C THR A 623 67.60 29.74 5.56
N SER A 624 67.97 29.99 6.82
CA SER A 624 67.28 29.41 7.98
C SER A 624 65.86 29.97 8.12
N THR A 625 64.86 29.08 8.16
CA THR A 625 63.44 29.46 8.32
C THR A 625 63.16 29.84 9.77
N ARG A 626 63.30 31.13 10.10
CA ARG A 626 62.93 31.68 11.41
C ARG A 626 61.44 31.96 11.47
N VAL A 627 60.81 31.65 12.60
CA VAL A 627 59.38 31.90 12.88
C VAL A 627 58.99 33.36 12.59
N ASP A 628 59.89 34.32 12.81
CA ASP A 628 59.66 35.76 12.59
C ASP A 628 59.62 36.19 11.10
N LEU A 629 60.22 35.39 10.20
CA LEU A 629 60.28 35.62 8.75
C LEU A 629 59.14 34.92 8.00
N ILE A 630 58.48 33.94 8.63
CA ILE A 630 57.27 33.29 8.09
C ILE A 630 56.08 34.24 8.31
N ARG A 631 55.99 35.28 7.48
CA ARG A 631 54.77 36.06 7.30
C ARG A 631 54.21 35.71 5.94
N ALA A 632 53.31 34.73 5.88
CA ALA A 632 52.46 34.57 4.71
C ALA A 632 51.78 35.92 4.43
N ARG A 633 51.87 36.41 3.20
CA ARG A 633 51.22 37.66 2.77
C ARG A 633 49.73 37.57 3.12
N GLY A 634 49.30 38.29 4.16
CA GLY A 634 47.89 38.41 4.55
C GLY A 634 47.37 37.53 5.69
N GLU A 635 48.23 36.86 6.48
CA GLU A 635 47.77 35.97 7.56
C GLU A 635 47.73 36.61 8.96
N SER A 636 46.80 36.16 9.81
CA SER A 636 46.49 36.72 11.13
C SER A 636 47.15 36.00 12.33
N ASP A 637 47.68 34.77 12.19
CA ASP A 637 48.44 34.08 13.26
C ASP A 637 49.29 32.86 12.79
N PRO A 638 50.55 33.06 12.33
CA PRO A 638 51.45 31.98 11.86
C PRO A 638 51.84 30.95 12.94
N ALA A 639 51.82 31.33 14.22
CA ALA A 639 52.26 30.46 15.31
C ALA A 639 51.31 29.27 15.52
N ARG A 640 50.01 29.47 15.29
CA ARG A 640 48.98 28.44 15.41
C ARG A 640 49.09 27.37 14.33
N THR A 641 49.33 27.77 13.08
CA THR A 641 49.52 26.86 11.94
C THR A 641 50.80 26.03 12.12
N LEU A 642 51.89 26.68 12.57
CA LEU A 642 53.15 26.01 12.87
C LEU A 642 53.00 24.97 13.99
N GLY A 643 52.29 25.31 15.07
CA GLY A 643 52.00 24.37 16.16
C GLY A 643 51.29 23.09 15.68
N ARG A 644 50.33 23.22 14.75
CA ARG A 644 49.65 22.06 14.16
C ARG A 644 50.55 21.22 13.26
N LEU A 645 51.48 21.83 12.51
CA LEU A 645 52.46 21.08 11.71
C LEU A 645 53.44 20.28 12.58
N VAL A 646 53.76 20.79 13.78
CA VAL A 646 54.54 20.07 14.79
C VAL A 646 53.75 18.88 15.34
N ASP A 647 52.48 19.07 15.69
CA ASP A 647 51.60 17.99 16.16
C ASP A 647 51.43 16.88 15.11
N LEU A 648 51.32 17.25 13.83
CA LEU A 648 51.24 16.32 12.71
C LEU A 648 52.57 15.64 12.35
N ARG A 649 53.66 16.00 13.05
CA ARG A 649 55.04 15.56 12.79
C ARG A 649 55.46 15.79 11.35
N LEU A 650 55.08 16.94 10.80
CA LEU A 650 55.55 17.40 9.50
C LEU A 650 56.80 18.27 9.68
N VAL A 651 56.89 18.98 10.81
CA VAL A 651 57.94 19.95 11.09
C VAL A 651 58.47 19.75 12.51
N GLU A 652 59.75 20.02 12.72
CA GLU A 652 60.41 20.09 14.03
C GLU A 652 60.90 21.51 14.31
N MET A 653 60.80 21.95 15.56
CA MET A 653 61.29 23.25 16.02
C MET A 653 62.56 23.09 16.86
N ARG A 654 63.63 23.82 16.52
CA ARG A 654 64.87 23.89 17.30
C ARG A 654 65.20 25.34 17.65
N SER A 655 64.97 25.72 18.92
CA SER A 655 65.28 27.02 19.54
C SER A 655 64.61 28.27 18.94
N SER A 656 64.43 28.34 17.62
CA SER A 656 63.69 29.34 16.83
C SER A 656 63.71 29.03 15.32
N GLU A 657 64.32 27.91 14.91
CA GLU A 657 64.38 27.45 13.52
C GLU A 657 63.38 26.31 13.27
N VAL A 658 62.83 26.31 12.08
CA VAL A 658 61.81 25.36 11.62
C VAL A 658 62.45 24.41 10.61
N GLN A 659 62.42 23.09 10.87
CA GLN A 659 62.98 22.07 9.98
C GLN A 659 61.92 21.06 9.54
N LEU A 660 61.97 20.63 8.28
CA LEU A 660 61.09 19.57 7.77
C LEU A 660 61.54 18.21 8.33
N THR A 661 60.60 17.43 8.83
CA THR A 661 60.82 16.00 9.11
C THR A 661 60.89 15.20 7.80
N ASP A 662 61.22 13.90 7.84
CA ASP A 662 61.15 13.03 6.66
C ASP A 662 59.74 12.96 6.04
N ARG A 663 58.70 13.11 6.87
CA ARG A 663 57.31 13.14 6.42
C ARG A 663 56.96 14.49 5.81
N GLY A 664 57.36 15.59 6.46
CA GLY A 664 57.20 16.94 5.94
C GLY A 664 57.94 17.17 4.63
N SER A 665 59.16 16.65 4.52
CA SER A 665 60.01 16.77 3.32
C SER A 665 59.38 16.08 2.11
N ARG A 666 58.72 14.93 2.28
CA ARG A 666 57.98 14.27 1.19
C ARG A 666 56.77 15.10 0.76
N ARG A 667 55.95 15.55 1.72
CA ARG A 667 54.77 16.37 1.42
C ARG A 667 55.15 17.70 0.75
N ALA A 668 56.18 18.38 1.26
CA ALA A 668 56.70 19.62 0.70
C ALA A 668 57.23 19.43 -0.73
N ARG A 669 57.96 18.33 -0.97
CA ARG A 669 58.43 17.95 -2.31
C ARG A 669 57.27 17.82 -3.31
N ASP A 670 56.19 17.15 -2.90
CA ASP A 670 55.03 16.91 -3.77
C ASP A 670 54.25 18.21 -4.06
N VAL A 671 54.14 19.11 -3.07
CA VAL A 671 53.55 20.44 -3.26
C VAL A 671 54.39 21.27 -4.24
N VAL A 672 55.70 21.41 -3.98
CA VAL A 672 56.63 22.19 -4.82
C VAL A 672 56.71 21.64 -6.24
N ARG A 673 56.66 20.32 -6.40
CA ARG A 673 56.63 19.66 -7.71
C ARG A 673 55.37 20.03 -8.49
N ARG A 674 54.18 19.95 -7.86
CA ARG A 674 52.91 20.32 -8.49
C ARG A 674 52.88 21.79 -8.89
N HIS A 675 53.31 22.67 -7.99
CA HIS A 675 53.42 24.11 -8.25
C HIS A 675 54.26 24.41 -9.50
N ARG A 676 55.51 23.93 -9.51
CA ARG A 676 56.48 24.19 -10.59
C ARG A 676 56.09 23.56 -11.92
N LEU A 677 55.42 22.39 -11.90
CA LEU A 677 54.86 21.77 -13.11
C LEU A 677 53.67 22.56 -13.66
N ALA A 678 52.81 23.09 -12.78
CA ALA A 678 51.69 23.94 -13.18
C ALA A 678 52.18 25.26 -13.80
N GLU A 679 53.18 25.92 -13.22
CA GLU A 679 53.80 27.12 -13.81
C GLU A 679 54.33 26.84 -15.23
N ARG A 680 55.01 25.70 -15.39
CA ARG A 680 55.54 25.27 -16.69
C ARG A 680 54.43 24.99 -17.69
N LEU A 681 53.34 24.34 -17.26
CA LEU A 681 52.17 24.07 -18.09
C LEU A 681 51.51 25.38 -18.57
N PHE A 682 51.27 26.32 -17.66
CA PHE A 682 50.66 27.62 -17.98
C PHE A 682 51.53 28.49 -18.89
N ARG A 683 52.84 28.48 -18.68
CA ARG A 683 53.75 29.21 -19.57
C ARG A 683 53.89 28.54 -20.93
N ASP A 684 54.28 27.26 -20.98
CA ASP A 684 54.70 26.61 -22.22
C ASP A 684 53.52 26.17 -23.09
N THR A 685 52.39 25.80 -22.49
CA THR A 685 51.21 25.31 -23.24
C THR A 685 50.18 26.40 -23.45
N PHE A 686 49.91 27.21 -22.42
CA PHE A 686 48.87 28.26 -22.47
C PHE A 686 49.41 29.66 -22.79
N SER A 687 50.73 29.82 -22.95
CA SER A 687 51.37 31.10 -23.31
C SER A 687 51.01 32.26 -22.36
N ILE A 688 50.79 31.95 -21.08
CA ILE A 688 50.48 32.94 -20.04
C ILE A 688 51.79 33.58 -19.55
N GLU A 689 51.80 34.92 -19.40
CA GLU A 689 52.95 35.67 -18.87
C GLU A 689 53.25 35.33 -17.40
N ASP A 690 54.52 35.40 -17.02
CA ASP A 690 55.09 34.90 -15.75
C ASP A 690 54.32 35.28 -14.48
N PRO A 691 53.90 36.55 -14.26
CA PRO A 691 53.21 36.93 -13.03
C PRO A 691 51.80 36.31 -12.94
N GLU A 692 51.14 36.16 -14.10
CA GLU A 692 49.80 35.57 -14.18
C GLU A 692 49.89 34.04 -14.18
N ALA A 693 50.91 33.46 -14.82
CA ALA A 693 51.16 32.02 -14.79
C ALA A 693 51.41 31.52 -13.37
N HIS A 694 52.13 32.29 -12.54
CA HIS A 694 52.34 32.00 -11.13
C HIS A 694 51.03 32.04 -10.33
N ASN A 695 50.21 33.07 -10.52
CA ASN A 695 48.91 33.21 -9.84
C ASN A 695 47.93 32.09 -10.22
N GLN A 696 47.92 31.68 -11.49
CA GLN A 696 47.12 30.55 -11.95
C GLN A 696 47.67 29.22 -11.43
N ALA A 697 49.00 29.06 -11.34
CA ALA A 697 49.63 27.87 -10.76
C ALA A 697 49.29 27.70 -9.27
N CYS A 698 49.32 28.76 -8.46
CA CYS A 698 48.86 28.74 -7.06
C CYS A 698 47.42 28.23 -6.90
N LYS A 699 46.51 28.58 -7.83
CA LYS A 699 45.13 28.11 -7.78
C LYS A 699 45.01 26.65 -8.21
N PHE A 700 45.90 26.20 -9.08
CA PHE A 700 45.81 24.91 -9.74
C PHE A 700 46.54 23.79 -8.98
N GLU A 701 47.56 24.11 -8.18
CA GLU A 701 48.38 23.13 -7.46
C GLU A 701 47.60 22.23 -6.49
N HIS A 702 46.59 22.79 -5.81
CA HIS A 702 45.74 22.05 -4.87
C HIS A 702 44.70 21.16 -5.57
N ILE A 703 44.52 21.34 -6.88
CA ILE A 703 43.58 20.56 -7.72
C ILE A 703 44.31 19.38 -8.39
N ILE A 704 45.63 19.47 -8.55
CA ILE A 704 46.43 18.42 -9.18
C ILE A 704 46.59 17.23 -8.23
N SER A 705 46.04 16.07 -8.64
CA SER A 705 46.27 14.78 -7.98
C SER A 705 47.68 14.24 -8.29
N PRO A 706 48.22 13.33 -7.47
CA PRO A 706 49.52 12.69 -7.73
C PRO A 706 49.58 12.00 -9.11
N GLU A 707 48.48 11.36 -9.54
CA GLU A 707 48.43 10.71 -10.86
C GLU A 707 48.42 11.74 -12.00
N LEU A 708 47.79 12.89 -11.79
CA LEU A 708 47.74 13.98 -12.75
C LEU A 708 49.10 14.68 -12.86
N ASP A 709 49.82 14.86 -11.75
CA ASP A 709 51.17 15.45 -11.77
C ASP A 709 52.15 14.64 -12.64
N GLN A 710 52.04 13.31 -12.61
CA GLN A 710 52.90 12.42 -13.39
C GLN A 710 52.59 12.54 -14.89
N ARG A 711 51.30 12.67 -15.22
CA ARG A 711 50.85 12.89 -16.60
C ARG A 711 51.29 14.26 -17.11
N ILE A 712 51.17 15.32 -16.31
CA ILE A 712 51.65 16.66 -16.66
C ILE A 712 53.17 16.64 -16.89
N CYS A 713 53.92 15.99 -16.00
CA CYS A 713 55.37 15.85 -16.15
C CYS A 713 55.76 15.10 -17.44
N THR A 714 55.03 14.03 -17.78
CA THR A 714 55.26 13.26 -19.01
C THR A 714 54.89 14.07 -20.26
N PHE A 715 53.75 14.77 -20.23
CA PHE A 715 53.27 15.63 -21.31
C PHE A 715 54.26 16.76 -21.62
N LEU A 716 54.85 17.37 -20.60
CA LEU A 716 55.86 18.42 -20.73
C LEU A 716 57.28 17.89 -21.06
N GLY A 717 57.44 16.58 -21.30
CA GLY A 717 58.73 15.99 -21.67
C GLY A 717 59.75 15.92 -20.53
N HIS A 718 59.29 15.71 -19.29
CA HIS A 718 60.11 15.65 -18.06
C HIS A 718 60.98 16.90 -17.86
N PRO A 719 60.38 18.09 -17.70
CA PRO A 719 61.11 19.33 -17.50
C PRO A 719 61.93 19.28 -16.20
N LYS A 720 63.20 19.69 -16.27
CA LYS A 720 64.11 19.70 -15.12
C LYS A 720 63.99 20.97 -14.27
N THR A 721 63.52 22.06 -14.85
CA THR A 721 63.43 23.37 -14.18
C THR A 721 62.08 24.03 -14.47
N CYS A 722 61.59 24.79 -13.49
CA CYS A 722 60.46 25.67 -13.68
C CYS A 722 60.86 26.85 -14.59
N PRO A 723 59.90 27.63 -15.08
CA PRO A 723 60.21 28.76 -15.95
C PRO A 723 61.11 29.85 -15.35
N HIS A 724 61.18 29.93 -14.02
CA HIS A 724 62.04 30.84 -13.26
C HIS A 724 63.45 30.29 -12.99
N GLY A 725 63.76 29.07 -13.46
CA GLY A 725 65.09 28.44 -13.33
C GLY A 725 65.26 27.53 -12.11
N ASN A 726 64.28 27.45 -11.21
CA ASN A 726 64.34 26.57 -10.03
C ASN A 726 64.12 25.09 -10.42
N PRO A 727 64.78 24.12 -9.75
CA PRO A 727 64.67 22.70 -10.09
C PRO A 727 63.27 22.15 -9.83
N ILE A 728 62.75 21.28 -10.68
CA ILE A 728 61.49 20.56 -10.41
C ILE A 728 61.85 19.27 -9.66
N PRO A 729 61.37 19.04 -8.42
CA PRO A 729 61.68 17.80 -7.70
C PRO A 729 61.22 16.58 -8.51
N PRO A 730 62.01 15.49 -8.60
CA PRO A 730 61.67 14.33 -9.42
C PRO A 730 60.51 13.52 -8.80
N GLY A 731 59.71 12.88 -9.66
CA GLY A 731 58.65 11.95 -9.27
C GLY A 731 58.85 10.62 -9.99
N ASP A 732 57.95 9.66 -9.75
CA ASP A 732 58.12 8.27 -10.21
C ASP A 732 58.20 8.13 -11.74
N CYS A 733 57.62 9.08 -12.48
CA CYS A 733 57.68 9.11 -13.94
C CYS A 733 59.05 9.56 -14.49
N CYS A 734 59.97 10.06 -13.67
CA CYS A 734 61.27 10.57 -14.13
C CYS A 734 62.34 9.45 -14.18
N PRO A 735 63.13 9.33 -15.27
CA PRO A 735 64.05 8.20 -15.50
C PRO A 735 65.22 8.06 -14.50
N ASN A 736 65.43 9.03 -13.61
CA ASN A 736 66.41 8.98 -12.52
C ASN A 736 65.74 8.93 -11.14
N GLY A 737 64.79 8.01 -10.95
CA GLY A 737 64.02 7.83 -9.70
C GLY A 737 64.81 7.31 -8.48
N LYS A 738 66.12 7.58 -8.37
CA LYS A 738 66.88 7.38 -7.13
C LYS A 738 67.52 8.71 -6.74
N ASN A 739 67.07 9.24 -5.61
CA ASN A 739 67.64 10.40 -4.89
C ASN A 739 69.19 10.45 -4.98
N PRO A 740 69.83 11.63 -5.10
CA PRO A 740 71.12 11.82 -4.44
C PRO A 740 70.99 11.70 -2.92
#